data_AF-A0A3B5R3K0-F1
#
_entry.id   AF-A0A3B5R3K0-F1
#
_cell.length_a   1.000
_cell.length_b   1.000
_cell.length_c   1.000
_cell.angle_alpha   90.00
_cell.angle_beta   90.00
_cell.angle_gamma   90.00
#
_symmetry.space_group_name_H-M   'P 1'
#
loop_
_entity.id
_entity.type
_entity.pdbx_description
1 polymer ?
#
loop_
_entity_poly.entity_id
_entity_poly.type
_entity_poly.pdbx_seq_one_letter_code
_entity_poly.pdbx_strand_id
1 'polypeptide(L)'
;MTWFHTSVPGFAFTACFLLAASVLRGVSTRGDDAAPDSFIGFDSVPDKVADGSVVRVRYRCSRPCRLAVEVVLSTLRKTDLVVFRRKWISGTPQTLRVRRVLLRLPPSVSHRRRHVHGSAADAQNVTLQAWLDDLKGGGEIGSVAGIHKVQRVVRLSLWPGSAPGCPSWSAQLEWLTSNDKIHQCPHETDVVDLLKFPLASTGERFGVVRRFRPFISGALERVRLHAVTEPSTAFSVWIYLLKWCQKKHCGIIHHVDKEHLFDSVLMQLSETGDIIIQARLTTGEDEAFRTHLMLPLWKWIRLDCYILDSKVLLNVTWDAKSHRFEYVFRNSIHFDDTDGYFVIGGGRYMPGFAGYFGPFKYYRLGTDEIRNQLHPMSTAQELDRAQVACQEMRTLAKAFLHQVAESRLLSPTDEAVCSNNPLRRRGQFDSREAVCTQMWSVERQQKHATLFRFLQGVEEIIQRERLGVRRLGSVLFELTVGAVFLVEGKQIKILSESMVLLQASSCFGNHRASLLLATIYLSGLGRPADQEKGHAYSLIGAAGDDRFALMHAGFKHAHGLDGFPQDSDVAYGYYSNVGSQSSIDRSRIHEHKQYTPHFIYLGNEDDLNSLTDESSDVFRYLQYQAERGDLESQRRLGTMLYWGQNGVSKDIASAVKWFERSAMQMKDPEAVYDYSILLMKGQGVKRNYTQGFQLLKKAAAMGSINALNGLGWYHGIVLKDHRNAAKYFEQAALNGSDDGMFNLGIYHLTGENPDKPWRNESAAFEQFLNASRFGHAAASVEAAWYLSTGSLRGVSPDVERAVTLLQNVCKWNGHLGFMMREALQAHLQGAWEEALVKYILAAETGLGLAQSNAAHLCEELGVGYDCRWRYRNHSILNSDPHPSTLLEIGDYYYYSSAGTRGNSLSLAEQAVSMYSRAALAGSPQGMFNLAVLAQKGHVLPRSVLDFFNASRGDGVEAVMEKILNRCAEIEDDEAVTPCSVALLGLQMGRAWRSVTQSRAQLLLAYAAIVSIFVFVAVVSLQGCLERSSRASAPRRRTPSVSQADRADDPGRAAGSSWLTVNERRRLSQAGDLAVTLSGACLTAFWTTLLYHLLQQSIPSTATQ
;
A
#
# COMPACT_ATOMS: atom_id res chain seq x y z
N MET A 1 18.19 -57.53 15.33
CA MET A 1 18.54 -58.94 15.59
C MET A 1 19.99 -59.00 16.03
N THR A 2 20.37 -60.01 16.83
CA THR A 2 21.72 -60.59 17.06
C THR A 2 22.97 -59.70 16.87
N TRP A 3 23.80 -59.32 17.87
CA TRP A 3 24.48 -60.04 18.99
C TRP A 3 25.96 -60.44 18.71
N PHE A 4 26.74 -60.57 19.80
CA PHE A 4 28.14 -61.03 19.95
C PHE A 4 29.24 -60.02 19.53
N HIS A 5 30.26 -59.60 20.33
CA HIS A 5 31.19 -60.18 21.37
C HIS A 5 32.63 -60.31 20.78
N THR A 6 33.80 -60.20 21.45
CA THR A 6 34.21 -59.81 22.84
C THR A 6 35.71 -59.36 22.87
N SER A 7 36.20 -58.87 24.03
CA SER A 7 37.59 -58.85 24.61
C SER A 7 38.82 -59.34 23.79
N VAL A 8 40.02 -58.69 23.76
CA VAL A 8 40.96 -58.29 24.87
C VAL A 8 41.56 -59.50 25.62
N PRO A 9 42.88 -59.60 26.01
CA PRO A 9 44.13 -58.89 25.63
C PRO A 9 45.35 -59.80 25.30
N GLY A 10 46.56 -59.23 25.16
CA GLY A 10 47.88 -59.93 25.30
C GLY A 10 49.00 -59.24 24.50
N PHE A 11 50.29 -59.26 24.88
CA PHE A 11 50.98 -59.68 26.11
C PHE A 11 52.29 -58.84 26.24
N ALA A 12 52.93 -58.77 27.42
CA ALA A 12 54.15 -57.98 27.63
C ALA A 12 55.41 -58.85 27.80
N PHE A 13 56.59 -58.32 27.43
CA PHE A 13 57.89 -58.84 27.89
C PHE A 13 58.96 -57.74 28.06
N THR A 14 59.83 -57.96 29.04
CA THR A 14 60.96 -57.17 29.55
C THR A 14 62.31 -57.72 29.04
N ALA A 15 63.50 -57.09 29.14
CA ALA A 15 63.96 -55.71 29.39
C ALA A 15 65.51 -55.61 29.17
N CYS A 16 66.12 -54.45 29.49
CA CYS A 16 67.55 -54.19 29.81
C CYS A 16 68.62 -54.02 28.69
N PHE A 17 69.14 -52.77 28.56
CA PHE A 17 70.42 -52.26 29.14
C PHE A 17 71.70 -53.15 29.07
N LEU A 18 72.95 -52.65 28.84
CA LEU A 18 73.57 -51.29 28.87
C LEU A 18 74.83 -51.16 27.95
N LEU A 19 75.16 -49.92 27.55
CA LEU A 19 76.47 -49.29 27.23
C LEU A 19 77.69 -50.05 26.63
N ALA A 20 78.22 -49.48 25.53
CA ALA A 20 79.65 -49.18 25.30
C ALA A 20 79.77 -47.95 24.36
N ALA A 21 80.96 -47.34 24.16
CA ALA A 21 81.07 -46.02 23.52
C ALA A 21 82.25 -45.81 22.55
N SER A 22 82.13 -44.74 21.74
CA SER A 22 83.17 -43.88 21.15
C SER A 22 83.59 -44.04 19.67
N VAL A 23 84.08 -42.90 19.13
CA VAL A 23 84.83 -42.65 17.88
C VAL A 23 84.12 -42.86 16.52
N LEU A 24 83.71 -41.76 15.89
CA LEU A 24 84.36 -41.25 14.67
C LEU A 24 84.03 -39.76 14.41
N ARG A 25 84.91 -39.05 13.69
CA ARG A 25 84.82 -37.62 13.34
C ARG A 25 85.27 -37.44 11.88
N GLY A 26 84.63 -36.57 11.11
CA GLY A 26 85.01 -36.30 9.72
C GLY A 26 84.38 -35.03 9.12
N VAL A 27 85.15 -33.93 9.17
CA VAL A 27 85.47 -32.96 8.08
C VAL A 27 84.51 -32.98 6.85
N SER A 28 83.92 -31.86 6.40
CA SER A 28 84.65 -30.76 5.75
C SER A 28 83.95 -29.38 5.79
N THR A 29 84.62 -28.35 5.24
CA THR A 29 84.21 -26.94 5.20
C THR A 29 84.13 -26.37 3.77
N ARG A 30 83.38 -25.26 3.63
CA ARG A 30 83.29 -24.35 2.47
C ARG A 30 82.77 -24.89 1.13
N GLY A 31 81.59 -24.37 0.76
CA GLY A 31 81.27 -23.94 -0.60
C GLY A 31 80.48 -22.62 -0.48
N ASP A 32 80.81 -21.61 -1.28
CA ASP A 32 80.00 -20.40 -1.41
C ASP A 32 78.94 -20.65 -2.50
N ASP A 33 77.66 -20.56 -2.14
CA ASP A 33 76.54 -20.67 -3.08
C ASP A 33 75.41 -19.68 -2.71
N ALA A 34 74.62 -19.30 -3.72
CA ALA A 34 73.83 -18.06 -3.68
C ALA A 34 72.77 -17.97 -2.57
N ALA A 35 72.66 -16.77 -1.97
CA ALA A 35 71.57 -16.44 -1.06
C ALA A 35 70.22 -16.30 -1.82
N PRO A 36 69.09 -16.74 -1.27
CA PRO A 36 67.79 -16.66 -1.94
C PRO A 36 67.32 -15.20 -2.11
N ASP A 37 66.85 -14.89 -3.33
CA ASP A 37 66.52 -13.53 -3.78
C ASP A 37 65.41 -12.84 -2.97
N SER A 38 64.42 -13.62 -2.53
CA SER A 38 63.31 -13.19 -1.68
C SER A 38 63.31 -13.96 -0.35
N PHE A 39 63.01 -13.26 0.74
CA PHE A 39 63.07 -13.80 2.09
C PHE A 39 62.00 -13.16 3.00
N ILE A 40 61.36 -13.98 3.83
CA ILE A 40 60.53 -13.54 4.96
C ILE A 40 60.87 -14.36 6.20
N GLY A 41 60.80 -13.73 7.37
CA GLY A 41 60.89 -14.42 8.65
C GLY A 41 60.45 -13.54 9.81
N PHE A 42 60.20 -14.14 10.96
CA PHE A 42 59.98 -13.36 12.17
C PHE A 42 61.29 -12.75 12.68
N ASP A 43 61.18 -11.51 13.16
CA ASP A 43 62.25 -10.72 13.77
C ASP A 43 62.13 -10.78 15.30
N SER A 44 60.94 -10.45 15.82
CA SER A 44 60.56 -10.68 17.20
C SER A 44 59.11 -11.16 17.29
N VAL A 45 58.88 -12.21 18.08
CA VAL A 45 57.54 -12.73 18.41
C VAL A 45 57.47 -12.84 19.93
N PRO A 46 56.41 -12.32 20.59
CA PRO A 46 56.27 -12.48 22.04
C PRO A 46 56.03 -13.95 22.40
N ASP A 47 56.53 -14.41 23.55
CA ASP A 47 56.43 -15.82 23.97
C ASP A 47 55.01 -16.27 24.33
N LYS A 48 54.10 -15.30 24.51
CA LYS A 48 52.66 -15.51 24.59
C LYS A 48 51.96 -14.48 23.71
N VAL A 49 50.96 -14.91 22.93
CA VAL A 49 50.15 -14.01 22.09
C VAL A 49 48.91 -13.55 22.83
N ALA A 50 48.76 -12.25 22.99
CA ALA A 50 47.60 -11.54 23.51
C ALA A 50 46.89 -10.73 22.41
N ASP A 51 45.66 -10.29 22.66
CA ASP A 51 45.14 -9.10 21.96
C ASP A 51 46.08 -7.89 22.22
N GLY A 52 46.26 -7.04 21.21
CA GLY A 52 47.23 -5.93 21.25
C GLY A 52 48.71 -6.34 21.17
N SER A 53 49.03 -7.62 20.96
CA SER A 53 50.43 -8.06 20.80
C SER A 53 51.08 -7.54 19.52
N VAL A 54 52.36 -7.16 19.59
CA VAL A 54 53.12 -6.71 18.41
C VAL A 54 54.09 -7.79 17.95
N VAL A 55 53.91 -8.25 16.72
CA VAL A 55 54.86 -9.12 16.01
C VAL A 55 55.73 -8.26 15.09
N ARG A 56 57.02 -8.57 14.99
CA ARG A 56 57.92 -7.97 13.98
C ARG A 56 58.27 -9.01 12.93
N VAL A 57 58.08 -8.65 11.67
CA VAL A 57 58.43 -9.48 10.52
C VAL A 57 59.53 -8.79 9.72
N ARG A 58 60.66 -9.48 9.57
CA ARG A 58 61.78 -9.08 8.71
C ARG A 58 61.61 -9.71 7.33
N TYR A 59 61.73 -8.92 6.27
CA TYR A 59 61.57 -9.40 4.90
C TYR A 59 62.43 -8.60 3.91
N ARG A 60 62.72 -9.23 2.78
CA ARG A 60 63.38 -8.67 1.60
C ARG A 60 62.69 -9.28 0.38
N CYS A 61 62.36 -8.47 -0.61
CA CYS A 61 61.78 -8.95 -1.87
C CYS A 61 62.69 -8.56 -3.03
N SER A 62 62.88 -9.46 -3.98
CA SER A 62 63.56 -9.17 -5.25
C SER A 62 62.69 -8.32 -6.19
N ARG A 63 61.36 -8.48 -6.08
CA ARG A 63 60.32 -7.86 -6.93
C ARG A 63 59.25 -7.17 -6.05
N PRO A 64 58.27 -6.46 -6.64
CA PRO A 64 57.06 -6.08 -5.91
C PRO A 64 56.39 -7.33 -5.34
N CYS A 65 56.11 -7.34 -4.05
CA CYS A 65 55.71 -8.56 -3.34
C CYS A 65 54.47 -8.32 -2.46
N ARG A 66 53.60 -9.34 -2.39
CA ARG A 66 52.48 -9.40 -1.46
C ARG A 66 52.93 -10.16 -0.21
N LEU A 67 52.82 -9.51 0.94
CA LEU A 67 53.09 -10.10 2.24
C LEU A 67 51.80 -10.27 3.03
N ALA A 68 51.77 -11.28 3.90
CA ALA A 68 50.73 -11.46 4.89
C ALA A 68 51.29 -11.95 6.23
N VAL A 69 50.62 -11.56 7.31
CA VAL A 69 50.75 -12.16 8.64
C VAL A 69 49.40 -12.67 9.09
N GLU A 70 49.37 -13.91 9.55
CA GLU A 70 48.16 -14.64 9.93
C GLU A 70 48.34 -15.29 11.30
N VAL A 71 47.28 -15.28 12.08
CA VAL A 71 47.17 -15.95 13.38
C VAL A 71 46.20 -17.11 13.20
N VAL A 72 46.67 -18.33 13.37
CA VAL A 72 45.91 -19.54 13.03
C VAL A 72 45.75 -20.43 14.25
N LEU A 73 44.51 -20.74 14.62
CA LEU A 73 44.18 -21.68 15.69
C LEU A 73 43.96 -23.09 15.12
N SER A 74 44.45 -24.08 15.85
CA SER A 74 44.02 -25.47 15.69
C SER A 74 43.11 -25.82 16.87
N THR A 75 41.88 -26.22 16.55
CA THR A 75 40.86 -26.62 17.53
C THR A 75 40.54 -28.11 17.38
N LEU A 76 39.91 -28.71 18.40
CA LEU A 76 39.50 -30.13 18.37
C LEU A 76 38.49 -30.49 17.24
N ARG A 77 37.89 -29.50 16.56
CA ARG A 77 36.94 -29.72 15.45
C ARG A 77 37.43 -29.20 14.09
N LYS A 78 38.39 -28.28 14.06
CA LYS A 78 38.88 -27.63 12.84
C LYS A 78 40.35 -27.23 13.02
N THR A 79 41.22 -27.79 12.19
CA THR A 79 42.57 -27.28 11.95
C THR A 79 42.50 -26.05 11.05
N ASP A 80 43.50 -25.19 11.13
CA ASP A 80 43.67 -24.00 10.28
C ASP A 80 42.54 -22.95 10.31
N LEU A 81 41.99 -22.68 11.51
CA LEU A 81 41.10 -21.53 11.71
C LEU A 81 41.92 -20.24 11.75
N VAL A 82 41.94 -19.46 10.65
CA VAL A 82 42.54 -18.13 10.62
C VAL A 82 41.67 -17.16 11.42
N VAL A 83 42.27 -16.49 12.42
CA VAL A 83 41.59 -15.62 13.40
C VAL A 83 41.97 -14.15 13.25
N PHE A 84 43.17 -13.88 12.75
CA PHE A 84 43.62 -12.55 12.33
C PHE A 84 44.45 -12.73 11.07
N ARG A 85 44.28 -11.83 10.11
CA ARG A 85 45.00 -11.79 8.84
C ARG A 85 45.27 -10.33 8.50
N ARG A 86 46.51 -10.01 8.12
CA ARG A 86 46.87 -8.66 7.66
C ARG A 86 47.83 -8.74 6.48
N LYS A 87 47.35 -8.31 5.32
CA LYS A 87 48.09 -8.28 4.05
C LYS A 87 48.69 -6.89 3.80
N TRP A 88 49.77 -6.80 3.04
CA TRP A 88 50.27 -5.55 2.44
C TRP A 88 51.14 -5.84 1.21
N ILE A 89 51.31 -4.85 0.34
CA ILE A 89 52.26 -4.90 -0.79
C ILE A 89 53.52 -4.10 -0.42
N SER A 90 54.68 -4.51 -0.92
CA SER A 90 55.92 -3.73 -0.86
C SER A 90 56.52 -3.59 -2.26
N GLY A 91 56.46 -2.39 -2.83
CA GLY A 91 56.89 -2.12 -4.21
C GLY A 91 58.38 -1.76 -4.41
N THR A 92 59.14 -1.55 -3.33
CA THR A 92 60.58 -1.21 -3.40
C THR A 92 61.45 -2.47 -3.24
N PRO A 93 62.21 -2.88 -4.27
CA PRO A 93 62.99 -4.11 -4.22
C PRO A 93 64.27 -3.99 -3.35
N GLN A 94 64.87 -5.14 -3.06
CA GLN A 94 66.20 -5.38 -2.49
C GLN A 94 66.52 -4.86 -1.06
N THR A 95 65.81 -3.89 -0.50
CA THR A 95 66.03 -3.48 0.91
C THR A 95 65.45 -4.49 1.92
N LEU A 96 66.23 -4.86 2.94
CA LEU A 96 65.73 -5.61 4.11
C LEU A 96 64.91 -4.66 5.00
N ARG A 97 63.68 -5.05 5.34
CA ARG A 97 62.74 -4.23 6.13
C ARG A 97 62.15 -5.01 7.28
N VAL A 98 61.93 -4.34 8.41
CA VAL A 98 61.23 -4.90 9.58
C VAL A 98 59.90 -4.16 9.77
N ARG A 99 58.77 -4.85 9.55
CA ARG A 99 57.43 -4.27 9.80
C ARG A 99 56.89 -4.72 11.15
N ARG A 100 56.43 -3.76 11.95
CA ARG A 100 55.64 -4.00 13.17
C ARG A 100 54.19 -4.27 12.77
N VAL A 101 53.65 -5.40 13.19
CA VAL A 101 52.25 -5.80 12.99
C VAL A 101 51.60 -5.92 14.36
N LEU A 102 50.69 -4.99 14.67
CA LEU A 102 49.79 -5.10 15.81
C LEU A 102 48.74 -6.17 15.49
N LEU A 103 48.72 -7.24 16.28
CA LEU A 103 47.68 -8.25 16.28
C LEU A 103 46.47 -7.69 17.06
N ARG A 104 45.28 -7.81 16.47
CA ARG A 104 44.01 -7.67 17.19
C ARG A 104 43.29 -9.00 17.14
N LEU A 105 42.86 -9.53 18.29
CA LEU A 105 42.23 -10.84 18.39
C LEU A 105 40.76 -10.70 18.83
N PRO A 106 39.84 -11.52 18.28
CA PRO A 106 38.46 -11.57 18.74
C PRO A 106 38.37 -11.94 20.24
N PRO A 107 37.44 -11.32 21.01
CA PRO A 107 37.26 -11.61 22.44
C PRO A 107 37.01 -13.09 22.76
N SER A 108 36.43 -13.84 21.82
CA SER A 108 36.16 -15.29 21.89
C SER A 108 37.41 -16.17 21.92
N VAL A 109 38.59 -15.62 21.60
CA VAL A 109 39.87 -16.31 21.70
C VAL A 109 40.56 -15.98 23.02
N SER A 110 40.47 -14.74 23.49
CA SER A 110 41.08 -14.30 24.76
C SER A 110 40.33 -14.77 26.03
N HIS A 111 39.04 -15.11 25.94
CA HIS A 111 38.20 -15.35 27.12
C HIS A 111 37.91 -16.82 27.37
N ARG A 112 38.42 -17.35 28.50
CA ARG A 112 38.08 -18.69 29.01
C ARG A 112 37.20 -18.61 30.26
N ARG A 113 35.94 -19.05 30.18
CA ARG A 113 35.10 -19.42 31.33
C ARG A 113 34.12 -20.54 31.00
N ARG A 114 33.51 -21.13 32.04
CA ARG A 114 32.82 -22.43 31.97
C ARG A 114 31.41 -22.36 31.37
N HIS A 115 31.16 -23.16 30.35
CA HIS A 115 29.96 -24.01 30.21
C HIS A 115 28.55 -23.36 30.22
N VAL A 116 28.34 -22.19 29.58
CA VAL A 116 27.03 -21.86 28.97
C VAL A 116 27.26 -21.08 27.66
N HIS A 117 26.83 -21.65 26.51
CA HIS A 117 27.07 -21.26 25.10
C HIS A 117 28.32 -21.83 24.41
N GLY A 118 28.11 -22.41 23.22
CA GLY A 118 29.09 -23.21 22.49
C GLY A 118 29.67 -22.53 21.25
N SER A 119 30.63 -21.61 21.42
CA SER A 119 31.45 -21.09 20.30
C SER A 119 32.84 -20.58 20.71
N ALA A 120 33.30 -20.85 21.94
CA ALA A 120 34.67 -20.55 22.37
C ALA A 120 35.68 -21.57 21.79
N ALA A 121 36.77 -21.08 21.20
CA ALA A 121 37.81 -21.93 20.63
C ALA A 121 38.85 -22.31 21.70
N ASP A 122 38.69 -23.47 22.34
CA ASP A 122 39.67 -24.02 23.30
C ASP A 122 40.97 -24.43 22.54
N ALA A 123 41.85 -23.44 22.34
CA ALA A 123 43.13 -23.56 21.64
C ALA A 123 44.27 -23.01 22.53
N GLN A 124 45.09 -23.91 23.08
CA GLN A 124 46.20 -23.53 23.97
C GLN A 124 47.40 -22.94 23.21
N ASN A 125 47.59 -23.38 21.97
CA ASN A 125 48.67 -23.00 21.07
C ASN A 125 48.10 -22.35 19.81
N VAL A 126 48.87 -21.42 19.25
CA VAL A 126 48.52 -20.58 18.12
C VAL A 126 49.66 -20.62 17.12
N THR A 127 49.38 -20.90 15.85
CA THR A 127 50.38 -20.89 14.79
C THR A 127 50.38 -19.51 14.14
N LEU A 128 51.38 -18.69 14.46
CA LEU A 128 51.68 -17.49 13.70
C LEU A 128 52.29 -17.90 12.35
N GLN A 129 51.69 -17.45 11.26
CA GLN A 129 52.15 -17.71 9.90
C GLN A 129 52.49 -16.37 9.24
N ALA A 130 53.66 -16.26 8.62
CA ALA A 130 54.03 -15.14 7.78
C ALA A 130 54.40 -15.67 6.41
N TRP A 131 53.85 -15.10 5.34
CA TRP A 131 54.17 -15.51 3.98
C TRP A 131 54.37 -14.32 3.03
N LEU A 132 55.14 -14.57 1.98
CA LEU A 132 55.55 -13.65 0.93
C LEU A 132 55.35 -14.35 -0.42
N ASP A 133 54.76 -13.62 -1.35
CA ASP A 133 54.41 -14.03 -2.71
C ASP A 133 54.88 -12.92 -3.67
N ASP A 134 55.74 -13.25 -4.66
CA ASP A 134 56.35 -12.27 -5.56
C ASP A 134 55.46 -12.01 -6.79
N LEU A 135 55.04 -10.76 -6.97
CA LEU A 135 54.12 -10.35 -8.02
C LEU A 135 54.85 -10.33 -9.38
N LYS A 136 54.33 -11.09 -10.36
CA LYS A 136 54.77 -10.99 -11.76
C LYS A 136 54.31 -9.67 -12.37
N GLY A 137 55.22 -8.96 -13.02
CA GLY A 137 54.87 -7.93 -14.01
C GLY A 137 54.56 -8.61 -15.34
N GLY A 138 53.42 -8.27 -15.94
CA GLY A 138 52.86 -8.97 -17.10
C GLY A 138 51.74 -9.93 -16.67
N GLY A 139 50.57 -9.82 -17.30
CA GLY A 139 49.35 -10.49 -16.86
C GLY A 139 49.19 -11.90 -17.42
N GLU A 140 49.62 -12.91 -16.67
CA GLU A 140 49.21 -14.30 -16.85
C GLU A 140 49.04 -14.99 -15.48
N ILE A 141 47.80 -15.38 -15.16
CA ILE A 141 47.44 -16.04 -13.89
C ILE A 141 47.52 -17.55 -14.10
N GLY A 142 48.68 -18.16 -13.80
CA GLY A 142 48.84 -19.61 -14.05
C GLY A 142 50.13 -20.31 -13.61
N SER A 143 51.09 -19.65 -12.96
CA SER A 143 52.28 -20.34 -12.44
C SER A 143 52.90 -19.64 -11.23
N VAL A 144 52.97 -20.36 -10.11
CA VAL A 144 53.47 -19.89 -8.81
C VAL A 144 54.98 -19.66 -8.87
N ALA A 145 55.42 -18.46 -8.49
CA ALA A 145 56.83 -18.10 -8.37
C ALA A 145 57.22 -17.99 -6.88
N GLY A 146 57.46 -19.13 -6.23
CA GLY A 146 58.06 -19.21 -4.89
C GLY A 146 57.26 -18.56 -3.75
N ILE A 147 56.28 -19.28 -3.17
CA ILE A 147 55.66 -18.84 -1.91
C ILE A 147 56.64 -19.10 -0.75
N HIS A 148 57.25 -18.05 -0.23
CA HIS A 148 58.09 -18.13 0.96
C HIS A 148 57.22 -18.06 2.22
N LYS A 149 57.14 -19.16 2.98
CA LYS A 149 56.29 -19.29 4.17
C LYS A 149 57.09 -19.65 5.42
N VAL A 150 56.88 -18.91 6.50
CA VAL A 150 57.44 -19.18 7.83
C VAL A 150 56.31 -19.32 8.84
N GLN A 151 56.38 -20.35 9.68
CA GLN A 151 55.43 -20.62 10.75
C GLN A 151 56.16 -20.66 12.10
N ARG A 152 55.52 -20.16 13.16
CA ARG A 152 55.97 -20.29 14.55
C ARG A 152 54.79 -20.57 15.45
N VAL A 153 54.81 -21.71 16.15
CA VAL A 153 53.82 -22.03 17.17
C VAL A 153 54.17 -21.27 18.45
N VAL A 154 53.17 -20.62 19.06
CA VAL A 154 53.30 -19.79 20.27
C VAL A 154 52.10 -20.08 21.18
N ARG A 155 52.28 -19.96 22.50
CA ARG A 155 51.17 -20.12 23.46
C ARG A 155 50.26 -18.89 23.42
N LEU A 156 48.96 -19.07 23.63
CA LEU A 156 48.06 -17.93 23.88
C LEU A 156 48.28 -17.40 25.31
N SER A 157 48.21 -16.08 25.50
CA SER A 157 48.19 -15.49 26.85
C SER A 157 46.79 -15.58 27.47
N LEU A 158 46.67 -16.35 28.55
CA LEU A 158 45.53 -16.21 29.45
C LEU A 158 45.70 -14.92 30.27
N TRP A 159 44.67 -14.06 30.30
CA TRP A 159 44.64 -12.89 31.17
C TRP A 159 44.64 -13.34 32.65
N PRO A 160 45.59 -12.89 33.50
CA PRO A 160 45.60 -13.16 34.93
C PRO A 160 44.65 -12.20 35.68
N GLY A 161 43.39 -12.13 35.25
CA GLY A 161 42.35 -11.36 35.92
C GLY A 161 41.76 -12.15 37.08
N SER A 162 41.75 -11.56 38.29
CA SER A 162 41.16 -12.19 39.47
C SER A 162 39.67 -12.44 39.27
N ALA A 163 39.22 -13.63 39.66
CA ALA A 163 37.85 -14.07 39.51
C ALA A 163 36.93 -13.47 40.59
N PRO A 164 35.87 -12.71 40.23
CA PRO A 164 34.61 -12.82 40.94
C PRO A 164 34.12 -14.28 40.85
N GLY A 165 33.35 -14.73 41.84
CA GLY A 165 32.95 -16.14 41.95
C GLY A 165 32.09 -16.68 40.79
N CYS A 166 31.55 -17.88 41.02
CA CYS A 166 30.35 -18.32 40.33
C CYS A 166 29.18 -17.35 40.64
N PRO A 167 28.09 -17.34 39.84
CA PRO A 167 26.81 -16.85 40.36
C PRO A 167 26.53 -17.51 41.71
N SER A 168 26.11 -16.72 42.70
CA SER A 168 25.61 -17.23 43.97
C SER A 168 24.36 -18.08 43.72
N TRP A 169 24.02 -18.95 44.68
CA TRP A 169 22.77 -19.73 44.61
C TRP A 169 21.55 -18.81 44.43
N SER A 170 21.60 -17.58 44.95
CA SER A 170 20.58 -16.55 44.72
C SER A 170 20.42 -16.17 43.25
N ALA A 171 21.49 -16.01 42.47
CA ALA A 171 21.40 -15.65 41.05
C ALA A 171 20.89 -16.81 40.17
N GLN A 172 21.16 -18.06 40.57
CA GLN A 172 20.55 -19.22 39.92
C GLN A 172 19.09 -19.43 40.35
N LEU A 173 18.73 -19.06 41.59
CA LEU A 173 17.34 -19.01 42.06
C LEU A 173 16.55 -17.87 41.40
N GLU A 174 17.16 -16.69 41.22
CA GLU A 174 16.62 -15.57 40.45
C GLU A 174 16.41 -16.00 39.00
N TRP A 175 17.37 -16.66 38.35
CA TRP A 175 17.17 -17.17 36.99
C TRP A 175 16.03 -18.20 36.93
N LEU A 176 15.92 -19.13 37.89
CA LEU A 176 14.82 -20.10 37.93
C LEU A 176 13.45 -19.48 38.28
N THR A 177 13.40 -18.42 39.10
CA THR A 177 12.15 -17.71 39.47
C THR A 177 11.80 -16.54 38.55
N SER A 178 12.70 -16.20 37.62
CA SER A 178 12.48 -15.24 36.54
C SER A 178 12.54 -15.85 35.15
N ASN A 179 12.70 -17.17 34.99
CA ASN A 179 12.74 -17.80 33.66
C ASN A 179 11.44 -17.52 32.88
N ASP A 180 10.30 -17.55 33.57
CA ASP A 180 8.97 -17.19 33.04
C ASP A 180 8.74 -15.65 32.94
N LYS A 181 9.74 -14.85 33.33
CA LYS A 181 9.75 -13.37 33.27
C LYS A 181 10.86 -12.81 32.36
N ILE A 182 11.82 -13.64 31.95
CA ILE A 182 12.78 -13.30 30.90
C ILE A 182 11.96 -13.25 29.61
N HIS A 183 11.63 -12.04 29.17
CA HIS A 183 11.04 -11.82 27.86
C HIS A 183 11.91 -12.55 26.82
N GLN A 184 11.30 -13.47 26.07
CA GLN A 184 11.98 -14.19 25.00
C GLN A 184 12.68 -13.17 24.10
N CYS A 185 14.01 -13.26 24.00
CA CYS A 185 14.77 -12.36 23.15
C CYS A 185 14.19 -12.45 21.73
N PRO A 186 13.83 -11.32 21.09
CA PRO A 186 13.22 -11.35 19.77
C PRO A 186 14.14 -12.10 18.81
N HIS A 187 13.59 -13.10 18.11
CA HIS A 187 14.32 -13.93 17.16
C HIS A 187 14.71 -13.11 15.92
N GLU A 188 15.84 -12.42 16.02
CA GLU A 188 16.45 -11.66 14.94
C GLU A 188 17.16 -12.62 13.96
N THR A 189 16.69 -12.65 12.71
CA THR A 189 17.25 -13.49 11.64
C THR A 189 18.22 -12.70 10.76
N ASP A 190 19.28 -13.38 10.31
CA ASP A 190 20.19 -12.90 9.28
C ASP A 190 19.60 -13.03 7.86
N VAL A 191 18.62 -13.91 7.67
CA VAL A 191 17.85 -14.06 6.44
C VAL A 191 16.69 -13.06 6.43
N VAL A 192 16.53 -12.34 5.31
CA VAL A 192 15.43 -11.41 5.06
C VAL A 192 14.74 -11.77 3.74
N ASP A 193 13.43 -11.96 3.78
CA ASP A 193 12.60 -12.09 2.57
C ASP A 193 12.35 -10.68 1.99
N LEU A 194 13.07 -10.32 0.92
CA LEU A 194 12.92 -9.07 0.17
C LEU A 194 11.58 -9.00 -0.60
N LEU A 195 11.12 -10.15 -1.13
CA LEU A 195 9.81 -10.35 -1.74
C LEU A 195 9.30 -11.75 -1.39
N LYS A 196 8.04 -11.84 -0.94
CA LYS A 196 7.37 -13.12 -0.56
C LYS A 196 6.36 -13.62 -1.60
N PHE A 197 5.93 -12.74 -2.50
CA PHE A 197 4.91 -12.96 -3.53
C PHE A 197 5.39 -12.32 -4.84
N PRO A 198 4.99 -12.81 -6.03
CA PRO A 198 5.46 -12.26 -7.29
C PRO A 198 5.14 -10.78 -7.49
N LEU A 199 6.13 -10.02 -7.94
CA LEU A 199 6.05 -8.59 -8.27
C LEU A 199 6.06 -8.42 -9.79
N ALA A 200 5.08 -7.70 -10.33
CA ALA A 200 5.06 -7.31 -11.74
C ALA A 200 5.97 -6.09 -11.98
N SER A 201 6.85 -6.18 -12.98
CA SER A 201 7.77 -5.12 -13.38
C SER A 201 7.47 -4.67 -14.81
N THR A 202 7.19 -3.37 -14.96
CA THR A 202 6.75 -2.77 -16.24
C THR A 202 7.89 -2.50 -17.21
N GLY A 203 9.13 -2.40 -16.69
CA GLY A 203 10.30 -1.93 -17.42
C GLY A 203 10.59 -0.44 -17.28
N GLU A 204 9.79 0.30 -16.50
CA GLU A 204 9.99 1.73 -16.22
C GLU A 204 10.91 1.96 -15.00
N ARG A 205 11.09 3.23 -14.61
CA ARG A 205 11.99 3.68 -13.52
C ARG A 205 11.41 3.51 -12.10
N PHE A 206 10.56 2.50 -11.92
CA PHE A 206 9.84 2.24 -10.67
C PHE A 206 10.00 0.78 -10.24
N GLY A 207 9.88 0.53 -8.95
CA GLY A 207 10.27 -0.72 -8.32
C GLY A 207 10.19 -0.62 -6.79
N VAL A 208 10.55 -1.70 -6.11
CA VAL A 208 10.38 -1.83 -4.66
C VAL A 208 11.64 -1.34 -3.96
N VAL A 209 11.50 -0.30 -3.13
CA VAL A 209 12.55 0.22 -2.26
C VAL A 209 12.55 -0.58 -0.96
N ARG A 210 13.72 -0.93 -0.43
CA ARG A 210 13.87 -1.58 0.89
C ARG A 210 15.07 -0.98 1.61
N ARG A 211 14.96 -0.81 2.93
CA ARG A 211 16.06 -0.31 3.76
C ARG A 211 16.23 -1.14 5.02
N PHE A 212 17.46 -1.59 5.27
CA PHE A 212 17.78 -2.35 6.47
C PHE A 212 18.24 -1.44 7.61
N ARG A 213 18.02 -1.91 8.84
CA ARG A 213 18.55 -1.31 10.05
C ARG A 213 19.77 -2.12 10.53
N PRO A 214 20.67 -1.53 11.34
CA PRO A 214 21.65 -2.28 12.11
C PRO A 214 20.97 -3.40 12.93
N PHE A 215 21.68 -4.48 13.21
CA PHE A 215 21.14 -5.54 14.06
C PHE A 215 20.95 -5.04 15.49
N ILE A 216 19.82 -5.40 16.11
CA ILE A 216 19.51 -5.15 17.53
C ILE A 216 20.50 -5.94 18.41
N SER A 217 20.86 -7.14 17.97
CA SER A 217 21.94 -7.93 18.57
C SER A 217 23.29 -7.30 18.27
N GLY A 218 23.87 -6.65 19.29
CA GLY A 218 25.26 -6.17 19.28
C GLY A 218 26.33 -7.29 19.17
N ALA A 219 25.93 -8.55 19.00
CA ALA A 219 26.81 -9.62 18.51
C ALA A 219 26.77 -9.73 16.97
N LEU A 220 25.57 -9.78 16.37
CA LEU A 220 25.39 -9.82 14.92
C LEU A 220 25.90 -8.53 14.26
N GLU A 221 25.62 -7.36 14.85
CA GLU A 221 26.10 -6.07 14.34
C GLU A 221 27.63 -5.99 14.30
N ARG A 222 28.33 -6.61 15.27
CA ARG A 222 29.80 -6.70 15.22
C ARG A 222 30.30 -7.60 14.09
N VAL A 223 29.59 -8.65 13.73
CA VAL A 223 29.95 -9.48 12.56
C VAL A 223 29.69 -8.68 11.28
N ARG A 224 28.53 -8.03 11.17
CA ARG A 224 28.16 -7.14 10.05
C ARG A 224 29.23 -6.07 9.80
N LEU A 225 29.67 -5.37 10.85
CA LEU A 225 30.72 -4.33 10.76
C LEU A 225 32.11 -4.86 10.33
N HIS A 226 32.41 -6.16 10.47
CA HIS A 226 33.61 -6.75 9.86
C HIS A 226 33.38 -7.14 8.39
N ALA A 227 32.16 -7.59 8.06
CA ALA A 227 31.75 -7.91 6.69
C ALA A 227 31.74 -6.69 5.75
N VAL A 228 31.71 -5.45 6.27
CA VAL A 228 31.83 -4.23 5.44
C VAL A 228 33.16 -4.14 4.65
N THR A 229 34.20 -4.84 5.11
CA THR A 229 35.53 -4.88 4.46
C THR A 229 35.95 -6.25 3.93
N GLU A 230 35.39 -7.34 4.46
CA GLU A 230 35.57 -8.71 3.97
C GLU A 230 34.18 -9.38 3.87
N PRO A 231 33.33 -9.02 2.89
CA PRO A 231 31.93 -9.42 2.86
C PRO A 231 31.72 -10.92 2.65
N SER A 232 30.78 -11.50 3.40
CA SER A 232 30.25 -12.84 3.20
C SER A 232 28.73 -12.79 3.17
N THR A 233 28.14 -12.56 1.99
CA THR A 233 26.69 -12.36 1.85
C THR A 233 26.14 -13.11 0.63
N ALA A 234 24.83 -13.34 0.59
CA ALA A 234 24.20 -13.98 -0.57
C ALA A 234 22.81 -13.43 -0.88
N PHE A 235 22.48 -13.40 -2.17
CA PHE A 235 21.21 -12.98 -2.73
C PHE A 235 20.63 -14.11 -3.58
N SER A 236 19.35 -14.41 -3.43
CA SER A 236 18.63 -15.34 -4.31
C SER A 236 17.34 -14.72 -4.79
N VAL A 237 17.13 -14.68 -6.10
CA VAL A 237 15.93 -14.10 -6.72
C VAL A 237 15.43 -14.97 -7.85
N TRP A 238 14.12 -15.16 -7.92
CA TRP A 238 13.44 -15.69 -9.11
C TRP A 238 13.04 -14.55 -10.04
N ILE A 239 13.24 -14.71 -11.35
CA ILE A 239 12.78 -13.78 -12.39
C ILE A 239 12.11 -14.50 -13.55
N TYR A 240 11.22 -13.80 -14.25
CA TYR A 240 10.53 -14.26 -15.46
C TYR A 240 10.54 -13.13 -16.50
N LEU A 241 11.21 -13.33 -17.62
CA LEU A 241 11.43 -12.28 -18.62
C LEU A 241 10.37 -12.34 -19.74
N LEU A 242 9.57 -11.27 -19.90
CA LEU A 242 8.67 -11.12 -21.07
C LEU A 242 9.42 -10.55 -22.28
N LYS A 243 10.47 -9.76 -22.02
CA LYS A 243 11.42 -9.19 -22.99
C LYS A 243 12.79 -9.05 -22.31
N TRP A 244 13.87 -8.95 -23.10
CA TRP A 244 15.15 -8.41 -22.62
C TRP A 244 15.03 -6.88 -22.39
N CYS A 245 16.11 -6.25 -21.91
CA CYS A 245 16.09 -4.83 -21.60
C CYS A 245 15.79 -3.96 -22.83
N GLN A 246 14.89 -2.97 -22.69
CA GLN A 246 14.54 -2.01 -23.77
C GLN A 246 15.50 -0.81 -23.83
N LYS A 247 16.51 -0.78 -22.96
CA LYS A 247 17.61 0.19 -22.89
C LYS A 247 18.91 -0.63 -22.83
N LYS A 248 20.08 0.03 -22.76
CA LYS A 248 21.37 -0.67 -22.67
C LYS A 248 21.45 -1.62 -21.47
N HIS A 249 21.00 -1.14 -20.31
CA HIS A 249 21.00 -1.87 -19.03
C HIS A 249 19.71 -1.59 -18.25
N CYS A 250 19.20 -2.61 -17.57
CA CYS A 250 18.02 -2.59 -16.71
C CYS A 250 18.38 -3.18 -15.33
N GLY A 251 17.84 -2.63 -14.25
CA GLY A 251 18.08 -3.12 -12.89
C GLY A 251 17.37 -4.44 -12.59
N ILE A 252 18.08 -5.35 -11.92
CA ILE A 252 17.50 -6.52 -11.22
C ILE A 252 17.46 -6.20 -9.72
N ILE A 253 18.62 -5.87 -9.15
CA ILE A 253 18.75 -5.23 -7.83
C ILE A 253 19.88 -4.19 -7.88
N HIS A 254 19.69 -3.05 -7.23
CA HIS A 254 20.72 -2.04 -7.03
C HIS A 254 20.74 -1.50 -5.60
N HIS A 255 21.90 -1.49 -4.95
CA HIS A 255 22.15 -0.72 -3.72
C HIS A 255 22.53 0.72 -4.07
N VAL A 256 21.95 1.70 -3.36
CA VAL A 256 22.21 3.12 -3.55
C VAL A 256 22.60 3.70 -2.19
N ASP A 257 23.80 4.29 -2.12
CA ASP A 257 24.37 4.83 -0.88
C ASP A 257 23.74 6.17 -0.45
N LYS A 258 24.13 6.67 0.72
CA LYS A 258 23.62 7.95 1.24
C LYS A 258 24.04 9.19 0.41
N GLU A 259 24.93 9.04 -0.56
CA GLU A 259 25.36 10.10 -1.48
C GLU A 259 24.71 9.98 -2.88
N HIS A 260 23.75 9.04 -3.01
CA HIS A 260 23.03 8.67 -4.23
C HIS A 260 23.90 8.03 -5.33
N LEU A 261 25.06 7.47 -4.97
CA LEU A 261 25.87 6.66 -5.89
C LEU A 261 25.46 5.18 -5.77
N PHE A 262 25.79 4.38 -6.78
CA PHE A 262 25.62 2.93 -6.69
C PHE A 262 26.71 2.30 -5.83
N ASP A 263 26.32 1.44 -4.90
CA ASP A 263 27.21 0.59 -4.10
C ASP A 263 27.15 -0.87 -4.62
N SER A 264 28.01 -1.75 -4.06
CA SER A 264 28.49 -2.98 -4.69
C SER A 264 27.49 -4.08 -5.06
N VAL A 265 26.22 -3.95 -4.70
CA VAL A 265 25.17 -4.88 -5.15
C VAL A 265 24.42 -4.23 -6.29
N LEU A 266 25.05 -4.19 -7.47
CA LEU A 266 24.47 -3.68 -8.70
C LEU A 266 24.41 -4.80 -9.75
N MET A 267 23.28 -5.51 -9.79
CA MET A 267 23.00 -6.58 -10.74
C MET A 267 22.04 -6.07 -11.84
N GLN A 268 22.46 -6.21 -13.10
CA GLN A 268 21.80 -5.64 -14.26
C GLN A 268 21.50 -6.71 -15.34
N LEU A 269 20.45 -6.47 -16.12
CA LEU A 269 20.13 -7.18 -17.36
C LEU A 269 20.47 -6.29 -18.57
N SER A 270 21.20 -6.83 -19.53
CA SER A 270 21.54 -6.14 -20.79
C SER A 270 20.48 -6.29 -21.90
N GLU A 271 20.59 -5.50 -22.96
CA GLU A 271 19.76 -5.58 -24.17
C GLU A 271 19.84 -6.94 -24.90
N THR A 272 20.95 -7.66 -24.79
CA THR A 272 21.14 -9.03 -25.33
C THR A 272 20.69 -10.14 -24.38
N GLY A 273 20.20 -9.79 -23.18
CA GLY A 273 19.77 -10.75 -22.17
C GLY A 273 20.90 -11.35 -21.31
N ASP A 274 22.14 -10.85 -21.41
CA ASP A 274 23.22 -11.22 -20.49
C ASP A 274 23.06 -10.51 -19.13
N ILE A 275 23.55 -11.15 -18.07
CA ILE A 275 23.67 -10.54 -16.74
C ILE A 275 25.01 -9.81 -16.63
N ILE A 276 24.97 -8.62 -16.03
CA ILE A 276 26.14 -7.83 -15.64
C ILE A 276 26.09 -7.61 -14.12
N ILE A 277 27.22 -7.77 -13.45
CA ILE A 277 27.37 -7.40 -12.03
C ILE A 277 28.50 -6.38 -11.93
N GLN A 278 28.20 -5.23 -11.33
CA GLN A 278 29.16 -4.18 -10.98
C GLN A 278 29.30 -4.14 -9.45
N ALA A 279 30.53 -3.98 -8.97
CA ALA A 279 30.86 -3.89 -7.55
C ALA A 279 31.89 -2.76 -7.30
N ARG A 280 31.75 -2.06 -6.16
CA ARG A 280 32.71 -1.07 -5.69
C ARG A 280 33.77 -1.74 -4.82
N LEU A 281 35.03 -1.52 -5.15
CA LEU A 281 36.15 -2.06 -4.39
C LEU A 281 36.42 -1.21 -3.15
N THR A 282 37.06 -1.81 -2.15
CA THR A 282 37.62 -1.12 -0.97
C THR A 282 38.69 -0.06 -1.32
N THR A 283 39.10 0.06 -2.58
CA THR A 283 39.91 1.17 -3.12
C THR A 283 39.09 2.39 -3.59
N GLY A 284 37.76 2.28 -3.68
CA GLY A 284 36.89 3.30 -4.28
C GLY A 284 36.79 3.22 -5.80
N GLU A 285 37.39 2.21 -6.42
CA GLU A 285 37.27 1.91 -7.85
C GLU A 285 36.06 0.99 -8.09
N ASP A 286 35.27 1.24 -9.12
CA ASP A 286 34.18 0.34 -9.54
C ASP A 286 34.70 -0.64 -10.62
N GLU A 287 34.51 -1.94 -10.41
CA GLU A 287 34.80 -3.01 -11.40
C GLU A 287 33.49 -3.74 -11.77
N ALA A 288 33.41 -4.31 -12.98
CA ALA A 288 32.22 -5.05 -13.44
C ALA A 288 32.56 -6.23 -14.34
N PHE A 289 31.72 -7.27 -14.32
CA PHE A 289 31.83 -8.44 -15.20
C PHE A 289 30.48 -8.82 -15.84
N ARG A 290 30.55 -9.52 -16.98
CA ARG A 290 29.41 -9.95 -17.82
C ARG A 290 29.43 -11.47 -17.98
N THR A 291 28.27 -12.13 -17.89
CA THR A 291 28.21 -13.60 -17.94
C THR A 291 28.29 -14.20 -19.34
N HIS A 292 28.00 -13.42 -20.40
CA HIS A 292 27.88 -13.91 -21.78
C HIS A 292 26.91 -15.11 -21.92
N LEU A 293 25.80 -15.06 -21.17
CA LEU A 293 24.72 -16.03 -21.20
C LEU A 293 23.39 -15.32 -21.47
N MET A 294 22.86 -15.48 -22.69
CA MET A 294 21.55 -14.98 -23.07
C MET A 294 20.44 -15.70 -22.28
N LEU A 295 19.78 -14.99 -21.37
CA LEU A 295 18.70 -15.56 -20.57
C LEU A 295 17.45 -15.87 -21.42
N PRO A 296 16.80 -17.03 -21.20
CA PRO A 296 15.57 -17.39 -21.91
C PRO A 296 14.42 -16.44 -21.54
N LEU A 297 13.58 -16.13 -22.52
CA LEU A 297 12.31 -15.46 -22.29
C LEU A 297 11.23 -16.48 -21.95
N TRP A 298 10.17 -16.03 -21.26
CA TRP A 298 8.96 -16.81 -20.94
C TRP A 298 9.22 -18.07 -20.11
N LYS A 299 10.17 -17.98 -19.17
CA LYS A 299 10.50 -19.03 -18.19
C LYS A 299 10.90 -18.43 -16.86
N TRP A 300 10.66 -19.19 -15.79
CA TRP A 300 11.19 -18.90 -14.46
C TRP A 300 12.68 -19.27 -14.37
N ILE A 301 13.50 -18.30 -13.97
CA ILE A 301 14.95 -18.42 -13.80
C ILE A 301 15.28 -18.04 -12.34
N ARG A 302 16.06 -18.87 -11.64
CA ARG A 302 16.63 -18.49 -10.34
C ARG A 302 18.06 -17.98 -10.52
N LEU A 303 18.36 -16.84 -9.91
CA LEU A 303 19.70 -16.26 -9.81
C LEU A 303 20.16 -16.34 -8.35
N ASP A 304 21.22 -17.10 -8.10
CA ASP A 304 21.84 -17.25 -6.79
C ASP A 304 23.24 -16.63 -6.81
N CYS A 305 23.40 -15.48 -6.17
CA CYS A 305 24.63 -14.68 -6.16
C CYS A 305 25.26 -14.69 -4.75
N TYR A 306 26.49 -15.18 -4.62
CA TYR A 306 27.26 -15.17 -3.38
C TYR A 306 28.42 -14.18 -3.53
N ILE A 307 28.62 -13.33 -2.52
CA ILE A 307 29.69 -12.33 -2.43
C ILE A 307 30.62 -12.76 -1.29
N LEU A 308 31.90 -13.00 -1.61
CA LEU A 308 32.89 -13.60 -0.72
C LEU A 308 34.23 -12.86 -0.83
N ASP A 309 34.48 -11.88 0.04
CA ASP A 309 35.65 -10.99 0.08
C ASP A 309 35.89 -10.25 -1.25
N SER A 310 36.67 -10.85 -2.15
CA SER A 310 37.04 -10.33 -3.48
C SER A 310 36.46 -11.18 -4.62
N LYS A 311 35.59 -12.15 -4.32
CA LYS A 311 35.08 -13.15 -5.27
C LYS A 311 33.56 -13.14 -5.30
N VAL A 312 32.99 -13.20 -6.50
CA VAL A 312 31.55 -13.38 -6.73
C VAL A 312 31.31 -14.70 -7.45
N LEU A 313 30.31 -15.44 -6.96
CA LEU A 313 29.79 -16.66 -7.56
C LEU A 313 28.34 -16.44 -7.94
N LEU A 314 27.99 -16.63 -9.21
CA LEU A 314 26.61 -16.56 -9.70
C LEU A 314 26.20 -17.91 -10.30
N ASN A 315 25.21 -18.57 -9.70
CA ASN A 315 24.54 -19.70 -10.32
C ASN A 315 23.22 -19.23 -10.95
N VAL A 316 23.00 -19.59 -12.21
CA VAL A 316 21.80 -19.28 -13.00
C VAL A 316 21.09 -20.59 -13.32
N THR A 317 19.86 -20.80 -12.83
CA THR A 317 19.16 -22.10 -12.97
C THR A 317 17.76 -21.97 -13.57
N TRP A 318 17.46 -22.79 -14.57
CA TRP A 318 16.13 -22.96 -15.18
C TRP A 318 16.05 -24.37 -15.80
N ASP A 319 14.84 -24.92 -15.98
CA ASP A 319 14.63 -26.29 -16.53
C ASP A 319 15.52 -27.39 -15.88
N ALA A 320 15.79 -27.28 -14.58
CA ALA A 320 16.77 -28.09 -13.82
C ALA A 320 18.24 -28.05 -14.30
N LYS A 321 18.57 -27.21 -15.29
CA LYS A 321 19.95 -26.91 -15.71
C LYS A 321 20.51 -25.79 -14.84
N SER A 322 21.81 -25.84 -14.55
CA SER A 322 22.52 -24.85 -13.76
C SER A 322 23.79 -24.40 -14.47
N HIS A 323 23.97 -23.08 -14.60
CA HIS A 323 25.15 -22.47 -15.20
C HIS A 323 25.84 -21.63 -14.13
N ARG A 324 27.12 -21.92 -13.86
CA ARG A 324 27.89 -21.27 -12.79
C ARG A 324 28.96 -20.36 -13.36
N PHE A 325 28.95 -19.12 -12.91
CA PHE A 325 29.95 -18.10 -13.23
C PHE A 325 30.74 -17.76 -11.97
N GLU A 326 32.03 -17.51 -12.14
CA GLU A 326 32.95 -17.11 -11.09
C GLU A 326 33.77 -15.93 -11.58
N TYR A 327 33.85 -14.86 -10.78
CA TYR A 327 34.71 -13.72 -11.05
C TYR A 327 35.46 -13.34 -9.77
N VAL A 328 36.71 -12.90 -9.92
CA VAL A 328 37.58 -12.47 -8.84
C VAL A 328 38.07 -11.05 -9.14
N PHE A 329 37.64 -10.12 -8.31
CA PHE A 329 38.00 -8.70 -8.34
C PHE A 329 39.44 -8.49 -7.84
N ARG A 330 40.05 -7.37 -8.22
CA ARG A 330 41.45 -7.08 -7.83
C ARG A 330 41.64 -6.90 -6.32
N ASN A 331 40.64 -6.34 -5.65
CA ASN A 331 40.62 -6.07 -4.21
C ASN A 331 39.31 -6.59 -3.58
N SER A 332 39.24 -6.56 -2.25
CA SER A 332 38.01 -6.84 -1.49
C SER A 332 36.90 -5.86 -1.88
N ILE A 333 35.68 -6.37 -2.00
CA ILE A 333 34.47 -5.59 -2.29
C ILE A 333 34.06 -4.83 -1.03
N HIS A 334 33.65 -3.57 -1.17
CA HIS A 334 33.06 -2.80 -0.07
C HIS A 334 31.54 -3.04 -0.03
N PHE A 335 30.95 -3.25 1.16
CA PHE A 335 29.51 -3.47 1.24
C PHE A 335 28.93 -3.14 2.63
N ASP A 336 28.24 -2.01 2.78
CA ASP A 336 27.49 -1.68 4.01
C ASP A 336 25.97 -1.65 3.73
N ASP A 337 25.29 -2.74 4.05
CA ASP A 337 23.84 -2.90 3.86
C ASP A 337 22.95 -1.99 4.74
N THR A 338 23.54 -1.11 5.56
CA THR A 338 22.83 -0.06 6.31
C THR A 338 23.12 1.35 5.77
N ASP A 339 24.04 1.49 4.81
CA ASP A 339 24.34 2.77 4.16
C ASP A 339 23.51 3.01 2.91
N GLY A 340 22.27 3.49 3.12
CA GLY A 340 21.38 3.90 2.03
C GLY A 340 20.15 3.01 1.92
N TYR A 341 19.83 2.55 0.70
CA TYR A 341 18.68 1.70 0.41
C TYR A 341 18.89 0.80 -0.82
N PHE A 342 18.20 -0.34 -0.84
CA PHE A 342 18.15 -1.26 -1.97
C PHE A 342 16.91 -1.00 -2.82
N VAL A 343 17.02 -1.24 -4.13
CA VAL A 343 15.90 -1.16 -5.08
C VAL A 343 15.82 -2.44 -5.89
N ILE A 344 14.63 -3.02 -5.98
CA ILE A 344 14.32 -4.21 -6.80
C ILE A 344 13.63 -3.75 -8.08
N GLY A 345 14.19 -4.13 -9.24
CA GLY A 345 13.73 -3.66 -10.55
C GLY A 345 14.18 -2.22 -10.84
N GLY A 346 13.23 -1.35 -11.18
CA GLY A 346 13.50 0.03 -11.58
C GLY A 346 13.57 1.00 -10.40
N GLY A 347 14.30 2.09 -10.59
CA GLY A 347 14.41 3.21 -9.66
C GLY A 347 14.78 4.51 -10.37
N ARG A 348 14.88 5.62 -9.61
CA ARG A 348 15.11 6.99 -10.12
C ARG A 348 16.21 7.07 -11.20
N TYR A 349 17.29 6.31 -11.01
CA TYR A 349 18.49 6.32 -11.84
C TYR A 349 18.55 5.20 -12.91
N MET A 350 17.73 4.15 -12.83
CA MET A 350 17.82 2.97 -13.72
C MET A 350 16.44 2.32 -13.98
N PRO A 351 16.06 2.01 -15.24
CA PRO A 351 14.81 1.30 -15.53
C PRO A 351 14.86 -0.16 -15.07
N GLY A 352 13.71 -0.76 -14.76
CA GLY A 352 13.58 -2.21 -14.57
C GLY A 352 13.53 -2.98 -15.91
N PHE A 353 13.41 -4.31 -15.87
CA PHE A 353 13.05 -5.10 -17.04
C PHE A 353 11.53 -5.32 -17.12
N ALA A 354 11.00 -5.67 -18.29
CA ALA A 354 9.58 -6.01 -18.45
C ALA A 354 9.35 -7.50 -18.15
N GLY A 355 8.68 -7.81 -17.04
CA GLY A 355 8.52 -9.19 -16.57
C GLY A 355 8.03 -9.30 -15.12
N TYR A 356 8.40 -10.39 -14.47
CA TYR A 356 8.05 -10.65 -13.07
C TYR A 356 9.30 -10.97 -12.24
N PHE A 357 9.31 -10.51 -10.99
CA PHE A 357 10.14 -11.07 -9.93
C PHE A 357 9.29 -12.08 -9.15
N GLY A 358 9.88 -13.19 -8.73
CA GLY A 358 9.31 -14.12 -7.75
C GLY A 358 9.94 -13.88 -6.37
N PRO A 359 9.96 -14.91 -5.49
CA PRO A 359 10.59 -14.80 -4.18
C PRO A 359 12.05 -14.33 -4.25
N PHE A 360 12.35 -13.32 -3.44
CA PHE A 360 13.68 -12.74 -3.29
C PHE A 360 14.09 -12.85 -1.82
N LYS A 361 15.23 -13.51 -1.57
CA LYS A 361 15.86 -13.60 -0.24
C LYS A 361 17.25 -13.00 -0.23
N TYR A 362 17.59 -12.35 0.88
CA TYR A 362 18.90 -11.80 1.17
C TYR A 362 19.42 -12.42 2.48
N TYR A 363 20.66 -12.90 2.46
CA TYR A 363 21.36 -13.55 3.57
C TYR A 363 22.46 -12.59 4.05
N ARG A 364 22.15 -11.80 5.09
CA ARG A 364 22.99 -10.69 5.59
C ARG A 364 24.38 -11.13 6.07
N LEU A 365 24.50 -12.37 6.55
CA LEU A 365 25.76 -12.96 7.04
C LEU A 365 26.23 -14.15 6.17
N GLY A 366 25.61 -14.33 5.00
CA GLY A 366 25.94 -15.39 4.04
C GLY A 366 25.33 -16.75 4.39
N THR A 367 25.50 -17.72 3.49
CA THR A 367 25.07 -19.11 3.69
C THR A 367 25.84 -20.05 2.77
N ASP A 368 26.08 -21.28 3.22
CA ASP A 368 26.57 -22.39 2.38
C ASP A 368 25.43 -22.99 1.51
N GLU A 369 24.18 -22.88 1.96
CA GLU A 369 22.98 -23.36 1.24
C GLU A 369 21.92 -22.26 1.11
N ILE A 370 21.51 -21.95 -0.12
CA ILE A 370 20.37 -21.07 -0.41
C ILE A 370 19.06 -21.89 -0.43
N ARG A 371 18.05 -21.40 0.28
CA ARG A 371 16.73 -22.04 0.43
C ARG A 371 15.61 -21.11 -0.04
N ASN A 372 15.56 -20.90 -1.36
CA ASN A 372 14.60 -20.03 -2.04
C ASN A 372 13.80 -20.81 -3.11
N GLN A 373 12.69 -21.43 -2.71
CA GLN A 373 11.76 -22.11 -3.61
C GLN A 373 10.76 -21.12 -4.22
N LEU A 374 10.27 -21.40 -5.42
CA LEU A 374 9.28 -20.57 -6.11
C LEU A 374 7.92 -20.64 -5.40
N HIS A 375 7.41 -19.49 -4.93
CA HIS A 375 6.24 -19.39 -4.05
C HIS A 375 5.44 -18.09 -4.33
N PRO A 376 4.09 -18.14 -4.31
CA PRO A 376 3.27 -19.34 -4.32
C PRO A 376 3.47 -20.11 -5.63
N MET A 377 3.67 -21.43 -5.52
CA MET A 377 4.03 -22.26 -6.69
C MET A 377 2.85 -22.40 -7.67
N SER A 378 1.63 -22.42 -7.13
CA SER A 378 0.36 -22.42 -7.87
C SER A 378 0.21 -21.16 -8.73
N THR A 379 0.35 -19.97 -8.13
CA THR A 379 0.26 -18.68 -8.84
C THR A 379 1.31 -18.59 -9.94
N ALA A 380 2.55 -18.99 -9.64
CA ALA A 380 3.65 -18.96 -10.59
C ALA A 380 3.48 -19.94 -11.77
N GLN A 381 2.78 -21.07 -11.56
CA GLN A 381 2.38 -21.99 -12.64
C GLN A 381 1.19 -21.46 -13.46
N GLU A 382 0.18 -20.88 -12.82
CA GLU A 382 -1.01 -20.37 -13.53
C GLU A 382 -0.65 -19.14 -14.38
N LEU A 383 0.26 -18.28 -13.89
CA LEU A 383 0.84 -17.18 -14.64
C LEU A 383 1.58 -17.68 -15.90
N ASP A 384 2.39 -18.74 -15.79
CA ASP A 384 3.09 -19.33 -16.94
C ASP A 384 2.12 -19.94 -17.96
N ARG A 385 1.12 -20.71 -17.50
CA ARG A 385 0.03 -21.22 -18.35
C ARG A 385 -0.70 -20.11 -19.10
N ALA A 386 -1.04 -19.01 -18.41
CA ALA A 386 -1.70 -17.86 -19.01
C ALA A 386 -0.81 -17.17 -20.06
N GLN A 387 0.49 -17.00 -19.79
CA GLN A 387 1.42 -16.42 -20.77
C GLN A 387 1.60 -17.31 -22.02
N VAL A 388 1.72 -18.63 -21.85
CA VAL A 388 1.78 -19.58 -22.98
C VAL A 388 0.51 -19.53 -23.82
N ALA A 389 -0.67 -19.55 -23.19
CA ALA A 389 -1.95 -19.41 -23.90
C ALA A 389 -2.05 -18.06 -24.64
N CYS A 390 -1.57 -16.97 -24.03
CA CYS A 390 -1.51 -15.67 -24.68
C CYS A 390 -0.58 -15.64 -25.91
N GLN A 391 0.53 -16.39 -25.90
CA GLN A 391 1.37 -16.54 -27.09
C GLN A 391 0.62 -17.26 -28.20
N GLU A 392 -0.05 -18.37 -27.90
CA GLU A 392 -0.83 -19.13 -28.89
C GLU A 392 -1.90 -18.25 -29.57
N MET A 393 -2.76 -17.60 -28.77
CA MET A 393 -3.79 -16.68 -29.27
C MET A 393 -3.18 -15.54 -30.11
N ARG A 394 -2.05 -14.97 -29.68
CA ARG A 394 -1.38 -13.87 -30.38
C ARG A 394 -0.67 -14.31 -31.67
N THR A 395 -0.22 -15.56 -31.78
CA THR A 395 0.27 -16.11 -33.06
C THR A 395 -0.87 -16.38 -34.04
N LEU A 396 -1.99 -16.94 -33.57
CA LEU A 396 -3.19 -17.17 -34.40
C LEU A 396 -3.74 -15.84 -34.95
N ALA A 397 -3.93 -14.83 -34.09
CA ALA A 397 -4.43 -13.54 -34.53
C ALA A 397 -3.47 -12.81 -35.48
N LYS A 398 -2.16 -12.91 -35.29
CA LYS A 398 -1.17 -12.39 -36.25
C LYS A 398 -1.28 -13.06 -37.62
N ALA A 399 -1.39 -14.39 -37.66
CA ALA A 399 -1.52 -15.14 -38.91
C ALA A 399 -2.82 -14.78 -39.65
N PHE A 400 -3.93 -14.66 -38.92
CA PHE A 400 -5.22 -14.21 -39.48
C PHE A 400 -5.13 -12.79 -40.06
N LEU A 401 -4.62 -11.82 -39.29
CA LEU A 401 -4.46 -10.43 -39.74
C LEU A 401 -3.50 -10.31 -40.96
N HIS A 402 -2.51 -11.20 -41.08
CA HIS A 402 -1.62 -11.26 -42.24
C HIS A 402 -2.36 -11.79 -43.47
N GLN A 403 -3.09 -12.90 -43.36
CA GLN A 403 -3.87 -13.47 -44.46
C GLN A 403 -4.97 -12.50 -44.97
N VAL A 404 -5.62 -11.74 -44.09
CA VAL A 404 -6.61 -10.71 -44.45
C VAL A 404 -5.96 -9.46 -45.08
N ALA A 405 -4.66 -9.22 -44.83
CA ALA A 405 -3.89 -8.20 -45.54
C ALA A 405 -3.42 -8.68 -46.92
N GLU A 406 -3.16 -9.98 -47.09
CA GLU A 406 -2.73 -10.61 -48.35
C GLU A 406 -3.88 -10.87 -49.32
N SER A 407 -5.07 -11.26 -48.84
CA SER A 407 -6.25 -11.44 -49.70
C SER A 407 -6.61 -10.15 -50.45
N ARG A 408 -6.31 -8.98 -49.87
CA ARG A 408 -6.48 -7.66 -50.48
C ARG A 408 -5.52 -7.36 -51.66
N LEU A 409 -4.49 -8.18 -51.87
CA LEU A 409 -3.60 -8.11 -53.04
C LEU A 409 -4.12 -8.94 -54.22
N LEU A 410 -5.15 -9.76 -54.01
CA LEU A 410 -5.87 -10.50 -55.06
C LEU A 410 -7.13 -9.72 -55.49
N SER A 411 -7.63 -10.01 -56.69
CA SER A 411 -8.63 -9.19 -57.38
C SER A 411 -10.04 -9.28 -56.78
N PRO A 412 -10.91 -8.25 -56.95
CA PRO A 412 -12.26 -8.22 -56.34
C PRO A 412 -13.28 -9.23 -56.88
N THR A 413 -12.86 -10.19 -57.70
CA THR A 413 -13.70 -11.18 -58.37
C THR A 413 -13.84 -12.49 -57.59
N ASP A 414 -12.95 -12.75 -56.64
CA ASP A 414 -12.86 -14.05 -55.96
C ASP A 414 -13.34 -13.94 -54.50
N GLU A 415 -14.62 -14.26 -54.26
CA GLU A 415 -15.25 -14.35 -52.92
C GLU A 415 -14.74 -15.58 -52.11
N ALA A 416 -13.43 -15.75 -52.02
CA ALA A 416 -12.77 -16.98 -51.60
C ALA A 416 -11.65 -16.75 -50.58
N VAL A 417 -11.93 -16.03 -49.47
CA VAL A 417 -11.18 -16.28 -48.24
C VAL A 417 -11.40 -17.74 -47.85
N CYS A 418 -10.33 -18.54 -47.89
CA CYS A 418 -10.40 -19.99 -48.04
C CYS A 418 -11.06 -20.72 -46.87
N SER A 419 -12.37 -20.90 -46.97
CA SER A 419 -13.20 -21.63 -46.03
C SER A 419 -13.04 -23.15 -46.17
N ASN A 420 -12.73 -23.82 -45.06
CA ASN A 420 -12.77 -25.29 -44.97
C ASN A 420 -14.23 -25.80 -44.89
N ASN A 421 -15.05 -25.47 -45.89
CA ASN A 421 -16.39 -26.04 -46.04
C ASN A 421 -16.33 -27.24 -47.01
N PRO A 422 -16.35 -28.50 -46.52
CA PRO A 422 -16.10 -29.67 -47.36
C PRO A 422 -17.15 -29.87 -48.46
N LEU A 423 -18.34 -29.27 -48.32
CA LEU A 423 -19.42 -29.33 -49.32
C LEU A 423 -19.08 -28.57 -50.62
N ARG A 424 -18.17 -27.57 -50.60
CA ARG A 424 -17.83 -26.78 -51.80
C ARG A 424 -16.82 -27.47 -52.74
N ARG A 425 -16.14 -28.56 -52.31
CA ARG A 425 -15.07 -29.25 -53.08
C ARG A 425 -15.54 -30.15 -54.24
N ARG A 426 -16.84 -30.24 -54.54
CA ARG A 426 -17.38 -31.30 -55.43
C ARG A 426 -17.85 -30.82 -56.82
N GLY A 427 -17.48 -29.62 -57.26
CA GLY A 427 -18.12 -29.01 -58.43
C GLY A 427 -17.36 -27.92 -59.18
N GLN A 428 -16.03 -28.02 -59.33
CA GLN A 428 -15.28 -27.29 -60.39
C GLN A 428 -13.88 -27.88 -60.58
N PHE A 429 -13.73 -28.77 -61.56
CA PHE A 429 -12.44 -29.05 -62.18
C PHE A 429 -12.29 -28.12 -63.38
N ASP A 430 -11.71 -26.93 -63.20
CA ASP A 430 -10.73 -26.37 -64.15
C ASP A 430 -10.15 -25.02 -63.68
N SER A 431 -8.99 -24.68 -64.24
CA SER A 431 -8.22 -23.43 -64.07
C SER A 431 -7.61 -23.15 -62.67
N ARG A 432 -6.27 -23.36 -62.59
CA ARG A 432 -5.30 -22.74 -61.67
C ARG A 432 -5.80 -22.38 -60.26
N GLU A 433 -5.98 -23.39 -59.40
CA GLU A 433 -6.21 -23.18 -57.97
C GLU A 433 -5.11 -22.33 -57.32
N ALA A 434 -5.48 -21.17 -56.77
CA ALA A 434 -4.65 -20.46 -55.81
C ALA A 434 -4.67 -21.24 -54.48
N VAL A 435 -3.67 -22.11 -54.27
CA VAL A 435 -3.60 -22.97 -53.09
C VAL A 435 -3.37 -22.13 -51.83
N CYS A 436 -4.45 -21.82 -51.12
CA CYS A 436 -4.41 -21.22 -49.79
C CYS A 436 -3.71 -22.14 -48.78
N THR A 437 -2.41 -21.94 -48.58
CA THR A 437 -1.65 -22.50 -47.47
C THR A 437 -2.07 -21.85 -46.16
N GLN A 438 -2.98 -22.50 -45.43
CA GLN A 438 -3.44 -22.02 -44.12
C GLN A 438 -2.25 -21.88 -43.15
N MET A 439 -1.98 -20.66 -42.69
CA MET A 439 -0.82 -20.34 -41.84
C MET A 439 -0.96 -20.77 -40.36
N TRP A 440 -2.03 -21.50 -40.03
CA TRP A 440 -2.29 -22.04 -38.70
C TRP A 440 -2.72 -23.51 -38.79
N SER A 441 -2.41 -24.32 -37.77
CA SER A 441 -2.88 -25.71 -37.72
C SER A 441 -4.37 -25.79 -37.34
N VAL A 442 -5.05 -26.79 -37.88
CA VAL A 442 -6.46 -27.09 -37.58
C VAL A 442 -6.68 -27.28 -36.08
N GLU A 443 -5.72 -27.89 -35.38
CA GLU A 443 -5.73 -28.06 -33.93
C GLU A 443 -5.80 -26.72 -33.16
N ARG A 444 -5.01 -25.71 -33.56
CA ARG A 444 -5.07 -24.37 -32.94
C ARG A 444 -6.37 -23.65 -33.26
N GLN A 445 -6.89 -23.83 -34.47
CA GLN A 445 -8.19 -23.28 -34.88
C GLN A 445 -9.34 -23.90 -34.07
N GLN A 446 -9.29 -25.21 -33.79
CA GLN A 446 -10.25 -25.90 -32.92
C GLN A 446 -10.11 -25.47 -31.45
N LYS A 447 -8.87 -25.42 -30.92
CA LYS A 447 -8.56 -24.98 -29.55
C LYS A 447 -9.06 -23.56 -29.24
N HIS A 448 -9.08 -22.68 -30.24
CA HIS A 448 -9.54 -21.28 -30.11
C HIS A 448 -10.73 -20.95 -31.02
N ALA A 449 -11.65 -21.90 -31.22
CA ALA A 449 -12.76 -21.77 -32.18
C ALA A 449 -13.70 -20.57 -31.94
N THR A 450 -13.89 -20.15 -30.68
CA THR A 450 -14.63 -18.91 -30.32
C THR A 450 -13.93 -17.65 -30.83
N LEU A 451 -12.63 -17.52 -30.55
CA LEU A 451 -11.81 -16.41 -31.06
C LEU A 451 -11.76 -16.43 -32.60
N PHE A 452 -11.65 -17.61 -33.21
CA PHE A 452 -11.64 -17.72 -34.67
C PHE A 452 -12.97 -17.29 -35.31
N ARG A 453 -14.13 -17.73 -34.76
CA ARG A 453 -15.45 -17.24 -35.19
C ARG A 453 -15.56 -15.71 -35.10
N PHE A 454 -15.07 -15.12 -34.01
CA PHE A 454 -15.06 -13.66 -33.86
C PHE A 454 -14.17 -12.97 -34.91
N LEU A 455 -12.97 -13.49 -35.16
CA LEU A 455 -12.05 -12.93 -36.16
C LEU A 455 -12.67 -12.91 -37.57
N GLN A 456 -13.44 -13.93 -37.92
CA GLN A 456 -14.23 -13.96 -39.17
C GLN A 456 -15.38 -12.95 -39.14
N GLY A 457 -16.14 -12.86 -38.05
CA GLY A 457 -17.26 -11.92 -37.91
C GLY A 457 -16.84 -10.44 -37.93
N VAL A 458 -15.59 -10.13 -37.61
CA VAL A 458 -15.02 -8.77 -37.58
C VAL A 458 -14.10 -8.50 -38.79
N GLU A 459 -14.04 -9.43 -39.76
CA GLU A 459 -13.12 -9.34 -40.90
C GLU A 459 -13.32 -8.06 -41.74
N GLU A 460 -14.56 -7.67 -42.01
CA GLU A 460 -14.88 -6.44 -42.76
C GLU A 460 -14.31 -5.17 -42.08
N ILE A 461 -14.32 -5.12 -40.74
CA ILE A 461 -13.76 -4.01 -39.95
C ILE A 461 -12.23 -4.07 -39.97
N ILE A 462 -11.64 -5.27 -39.89
CA ILE A 462 -10.19 -5.49 -40.04
C ILE A 462 -9.71 -5.01 -41.42
N GLN A 463 -10.42 -5.37 -42.50
CA GLN A 463 -10.14 -4.94 -43.86
C GLN A 463 -10.27 -3.42 -44.02
N ARG A 464 -11.30 -2.79 -43.45
CA ARG A 464 -11.51 -1.33 -43.50
C ARG A 464 -10.45 -0.54 -42.74
N GLU A 465 -10.25 -0.83 -41.45
CA GLU A 465 -9.39 -0.01 -40.57
C GLU A 465 -7.91 -0.45 -40.53
N ARG A 466 -7.54 -1.58 -41.15
CA ARG A 466 -6.19 -2.18 -41.09
C ARG A 466 -5.73 -2.41 -39.63
N LEU A 467 -6.59 -3.06 -38.85
CA LEU A 467 -6.44 -3.22 -37.40
C LEU A 467 -5.15 -3.96 -37.00
N GLY A 468 -4.30 -3.30 -36.20
CA GLY A 468 -3.22 -3.97 -35.47
C GLY A 468 -3.73 -4.67 -34.20
N VAL A 469 -3.05 -5.75 -33.78
CA VAL A 469 -3.42 -6.62 -32.63
C VAL A 469 -3.86 -5.83 -31.38
N ARG A 470 -3.17 -4.74 -31.02
CA ARG A 470 -3.54 -3.94 -29.83
C ARG A 470 -4.90 -3.26 -29.95
N ARG A 471 -5.25 -2.71 -31.12
CA ARG A 471 -6.56 -2.08 -31.39
C ARG A 471 -7.66 -3.13 -31.50
N LEU A 472 -7.36 -4.31 -32.05
CA LEU A 472 -8.25 -5.48 -32.00
C LEU A 472 -8.56 -5.90 -30.55
N GLY A 473 -7.57 -5.86 -29.64
CA GLY A 473 -7.78 -6.07 -28.20
C GLY A 473 -8.69 -5.01 -27.55
N SER A 474 -8.64 -3.76 -28.00
CA SER A 474 -9.63 -2.74 -27.57
C SER A 474 -11.03 -3.07 -28.09
N VAL A 475 -11.20 -3.35 -29.39
CA VAL A 475 -12.50 -3.70 -29.98
C VAL A 475 -13.14 -4.93 -29.32
N LEU A 476 -12.34 -5.97 -29.01
CA LEU A 476 -12.79 -7.14 -28.25
C LEU A 476 -13.33 -6.79 -26.86
N PHE A 477 -12.75 -5.80 -26.17
CA PHE A 477 -13.20 -5.38 -24.83
C PHE A 477 -14.50 -4.58 -24.87
N GLU A 478 -14.60 -3.56 -25.73
CA GLU A 478 -15.82 -2.76 -25.81
C GLU A 478 -17.03 -3.63 -26.23
N LEU A 479 -16.83 -4.57 -27.17
CA LEU A 479 -17.86 -5.53 -27.60
C LEU A 479 -18.19 -6.62 -26.55
N THR A 480 -17.29 -6.90 -25.60
CA THR A 480 -17.58 -7.86 -24.52
C THR A 480 -18.21 -7.19 -23.31
N VAL A 481 -17.78 -5.99 -22.89
CA VAL A 481 -18.28 -5.35 -21.66
C VAL A 481 -19.81 -5.21 -21.66
N GLY A 482 -20.43 -4.80 -22.77
CA GLY A 482 -21.89 -4.71 -22.92
C GLY A 482 -22.64 -6.06 -23.06
N ALA A 483 -21.94 -7.19 -23.04
CA ALA A 483 -22.48 -8.55 -23.19
C ALA A 483 -21.79 -9.59 -22.29
N VAL A 484 -21.08 -9.15 -21.24
CA VAL A 484 -20.33 -10.01 -20.30
C VAL A 484 -21.23 -10.51 -19.18
N PHE A 485 -22.22 -9.72 -18.77
CA PHE A 485 -23.16 -10.04 -17.72
C PHE A 485 -24.59 -10.11 -18.27
N LEU A 486 -25.33 -11.12 -17.82
CA LEU A 486 -26.78 -11.22 -17.94
C LEU A 486 -27.33 -11.48 -16.54
N VAL A 487 -28.20 -10.60 -16.03
CA VAL A 487 -28.90 -10.81 -14.74
C VAL A 487 -30.11 -11.73 -14.96
N GLU A 488 -29.83 -13.04 -15.05
CA GLU A 488 -30.87 -14.07 -15.06
C GLU A 488 -31.28 -14.45 -13.62
N GLY A 489 -32.27 -13.75 -13.08
CA GLY A 489 -32.96 -14.14 -11.85
C GLY A 489 -32.16 -13.91 -10.56
N LYS A 490 -31.78 -12.65 -10.29
CA LYS A 490 -30.97 -12.23 -9.12
C LYS A 490 -29.57 -12.84 -9.04
N GLN A 491 -29.11 -13.50 -10.10
CA GLN A 491 -27.74 -13.95 -10.25
C GLN A 491 -27.16 -13.39 -11.55
N ILE A 492 -26.00 -12.74 -11.42
CA ILE A 492 -25.16 -12.40 -12.56
C ILE A 492 -24.65 -13.72 -13.16
N LYS A 493 -24.87 -13.95 -14.45
CA LYS A 493 -24.22 -15.03 -15.21
C LYS A 493 -23.22 -14.44 -16.20
N ILE A 494 -22.06 -15.07 -16.32
CA ILE A 494 -21.04 -14.73 -17.32
C ILE A 494 -21.02 -15.80 -18.42
N LEU A 495 -21.20 -15.37 -19.67
CA LEU A 495 -21.12 -16.26 -20.82
C LEU A 495 -19.68 -16.80 -21.00
N SER A 496 -19.57 -18.10 -21.28
CA SER A 496 -18.28 -18.76 -21.51
C SER A 496 -17.55 -18.22 -22.74
N GLU A 497 -18.28 -17.79 -23.77
CA GLU A 497 -17.70 -17.14 -24.95
C GLU A 497 -17.07 -15.78 -24.59
N SER A 498 -17.79 -14.95 -23.82
CA SER A 498 -17.29 -13.64 -23.34
C SER A 498 -16.01 -13.77 -22.51
N MET A 499 -15.86 -14.82 -21.69
CA MET A 499 -14.60 -15.10 -20.98
C MET A 499 -13.43 -15.37 -21.94
N VAL A 500 -13.62 -16.11 -23.03
CA VAL A 500 -12.54 -16.38 -24.02
C VAL A 500 -12.18 -15.11 -24.79
N LEU A 501 -13.16 -14.27 -25.12
CA LEU A 501 -12.93 -12.99 -25.81
C LEU A 501 -12.21 -11.98 -24.89
N LEU A 502 -12.54 -11.92 -23.59
CA LEU A 502 -11.79 -11.14 -22.59
C LEU A 502 -10.35 -11.65 -22.43
N GLN A 503 -10.13 -12.98 -22.41
CA GLN A 503 -8.79 -13.54 -22.38
C GLN A 503 -7.98 -13.14 -23.61
N ALA A 504 -8.56 -13.24 -24.82
CA ALA A 504 -7.89 -12.79 -26.04
C ALA A 504 -7.57 -11.29 -26.02
N SER A 505 -8.51 -10.45 -25.56
CA SER A 505 -8.31 -9.00 -25.36
C SER A 505 -7.12 -8.69 -24.43
N SER A 506 -7.05 -9.36 -23.27
CA SER A 506 -5.94 -9.28 -22.32
C SER A 506 -4.61 -9.67 -23.00
N CYS A 507 -4.57 -10.82 -23.67
CA CYS A 507 -3.40 -11.32 -24.40
C CYS A 507 -2.95 -10.43 -25.58
N PHE A 508 -3.84 -9.57 -26.11
CA PHE A 508 -3.54 -8.62 -27.18
C PHE A 508 -3.03 -7.27 -26.67
N GLY A 509 -2.96 -7.07 -25.36
CA GLY A 509 -2.42 -5.86 -24.72
C GLY A 509 -3.48 -4.82 -24.35
N ASN A 510 -4.71 -5.25 -24.06
CA ASN A 510 -5.71 -4.44 -23.37
C ASN A 510 -5.82 -4.88 -21.90
N HIS A 511 -5.07 -4.17 -21.05
CA HIS A 511 -4.91 -4.55 -19.65
C HIS A 511 -6.11 -4.22 -18.76
N ARG A 512 -7.09 -3.45 -19.26
CA ARG A 512 -8.42 -3.33 -18.65
C ARG A 512 -9.17 -4.67 -18.69
N ALA A 513 -8.97 -5.49 -19.72
CA ALA A 513 -9.50 -6.85 -19.77
C ALA A 513 -8.76 -7.78 -18.81
N SER A 514 -7.44 -7.58 -18.61
CA SER A 514 -6.69 -8.30 -17.56
C SER A 514 -7.25 -7.97 -16.17
N LEU A 515 -7.52 -6.69 -15.88
CA LEU A 515 -8.16 -6.28 -14.62
C LEU A 515 -9.58 -6.87 -14.48
N LEU A 516 -10.43 -6.80 -15.52
CA LEU A 516 -11.78 -7.36 -15.46
C LEU A 516 -11.77 -8.87 -15.18
N LEU A 517 -10.86 -9.62 -15.84
CA LEU A 517 -10.66 -11.04 -15.57
C LEU A 517 -10.20 -11.28 -14.13
N ALA A 518 -9.22 -10.51 -13.64
CA ALA A 518 -8.75 -10.60 -12.27
C ALA A 518 -9.90 -10.36 -11.27
N THR A 519 -10.68 -9.29 -11.46
CA THR A 519 -11.86 -9.00 -10.65
C THR A 519 -12.86 -10.15 -10.64
N ILE A 520 -13.23 -10.69 -11.80
CA ILE A 520 -14.18 -11.82 -11.91
C ILE A 520 -13.67 -13.04 -11.11
N TYR A 521 -12.39 -13.37 -11.24
CA TYR A 521 -11.79 -14.52 -10.54
C TYR A 521 -11.59 -14.28 -9.03
N LEU A 522 -11.24 -13.07 -8.59
CA LEU A 522 -11.03 -12.76 -7.16
C LEU A 522 -12.35 -12.57 -6.39
N SER A 523 -13.35 -11.94 -7.01
CA SER A 523 -14.63 -11.62 -6.36
C SER A 523 -15.68 -12.72 -6.44
N GLY A 524 -15.52 -13.69 -7.36
CA GLY A 524 -16.53 -14.74 -7.58
C GLY A 524 -17.82 -14.24 -8.26
N LEU A 525 -17.76 -13.15 -9.02
CA LEU A 525 -18.94 -12.63 -9.73
C LEU A 525 -19.41 -13.63 -10.80
N GLY A 526 -20.59 -14.20 -10.58
CA GLY A 526 -21.24 -15.18 -11.48
C GLY A 526 -20.50 -16.52 -11.63
N ARG A 527 -19.44 -16.77 -10.85
CA ARG A 527 -18.57 -17.95 -10.93
C ARG A 527 -17.90 -18.22 -9.57
N PRO A 528 -17.53 -19.47 -9.22
CA PRO A 528 -16.70 -19.70 -8.04
C PRO A 528 -15.36 -18.95 -8.15
N ALA A 529 -14.90 -18.35 -7.05
CA ALA A 529 -13.65 -17.59 -7.00
C ALA A 529 -12.43 -18.51 -7.20
N ASP A 530 -11.42 -18.00 -7.91
CA ASP A 530 -10.17 -18.66 -8.27
C ASP A 530 -9.02 -17.68 -8.03
N GLN A 531 -8.47 -17.71 -6.81
CA GLN A 531 -7.44 -16.76 -6.37
C GLN A 531 -6.20 -16.81 -7.28
N GLU A 532 -5.82 -17.99 -7.75
CA GLU A 532 -4.61 -18.20 -8.57
C GLU A 532 -4.73 -17.55 -9.95
N LYS A 533 -5.89 -17.70 -10.62
CA LYS A 533 -6.15 -16.96 -11.87
C LYS A 533 -6.33 -15.47 -11.61
N GLY A 534 -6.97 -15.11 -10.51
CA GLY A 534 -7.10 -13.71 -10.09
C GLY A 534 -5.74 -13.01 -10.00
N HIS A 535 -4.85 -13.55 -9.17
CA HIS A 535 -3.46 -13.10 -9.01
C HIS A 535 -2.70 -13.06 -10.34
N ALA A 536 -2.79 -14.13 -11.15
CA ALA A 536 -2.12 -14.17 -12.45
C ALA A 536 -2.60 -13.04 -13.38
N TYR A 537 -3.91 -12.77 -13.48
CA TYR A 537 -4.42 -11.69 -14.33
C TYR A 537 -4.17 -10.28 -13.74
N SER A 538 -4.14 -10.10 -12.41
CA SER A 538 -3.69 -8.85 -11.77
C SER A 538 -2.24 -8.55 -12.16
N LEU A 539 -1.36 -9.55 -12.10
CA LEU A 539 0.05 -9.42 -12.48
C LEU A 539 0.23 -9.17 -13.99
N ILE A 540 -0.56 -9.82 -14.85
CA ILE A 540 -0.57 -9.56 -16.31
C ILE A 540 -1.00 -8.11 -16.62
N GLY A 541 -2.00 -7.59 -15.90
CA GLY A 541 -2.42 -6.19 -16.04
C GLY A 541 -1.33 -5.21 -15.56
N ALA A 542 -0.76 -5.45 -14.37
CA ALA A 542 0.27 -4.59 -13.79
C ALA A 542 1.56 -4.57 -14.62
N ALA A 543 2.03 -5.72 -15.13
CA ALA A 543 3.20 -5.79 -16.04
C ALA A 543 2.94 -5.13 -17.41
N GLY A 544 1.68 -4.85 -17.73
CA GLY A 544 1.25 -4.09 -18.91
C GLY A 544 1.34 -2.56 -18.77
N ASP A 545 1.76 -2.06 -17.61
CA ASP A 545 1.85 -0.63 -17.27
C ASP A 545 0.49 0.10 -17.30
N ASP A 546 -0.60 -0.61 -17.03
CA ASP A 546 -1.95 -0.02 -16.95
C ASP A 546 -2.25 0.56 -15.57
N ARG A 547 -2.70 1.82 -15.55
CA ARG A 547 -2.98 2.61 -14.34
C ARG A 547 -3.93 1.90 -13.38
N PHE A 548 -5.00 1.29 -13.88
CA PHE A 548 -6.02 0.66 -13.05
C PHE A 548 -5.51 -0.68 -12.50
N ALA A 549 -4.82 -1.47 -13.31
CA ALA A 549 -4.22 -2.72 -12.85
C ALA A 549 -3.07 -2.50 -11.84
N LEU A 550 -2.27 -1.45 -12.02
CA LEU A 550 -1.24 -1.03 -11.07
C LEU A 550 -1.85 -0.50 -9.77
N MET A 551 -2.89 0.35 -9.82
CA MET A 551 -3.61 0.81 -8.63
C MET A 551 -4.26 -0.35 -7.87
N HIS A 552 -4.86 -1.30 -8.59
CA HIS A 552 -5.42 -2.53 -8.01
C HIS A 552 -4.35 -3.33 -7.28
N ALA A 553 -3.21 -3.65 -7.91
CA ALA A 553 -2.12 -4.36 -7.27
C ALA A 553 -1.59 -3.60 -6.03
N GLY A 554 -1.44 -2.28 -6.13
CA GLY A 554 -1.08 -1.41 -5.00
C GLY A 554 -2.09 -1.46 -3.85
N PHE A 555 -3.40 -1.42 -4.15
CA PHE A 555 -4.47 -1.47 -3.15
C PHE A 555 -4.53 -2.83 -2.43
N LYS A 556 -4.36 -3.94 -3.15
CA LYS A 556 -4.32 -5.29 -2.55
C LYS A 556 -3.11 -5.48 -1.65
N HIS A 557 -1.93 -5.00 -2.06
CA HIS A 557 -0.71 -5.06 -1.23
C HIS A 557 -0.71 -4.08 -0.05
N ALA A 558 -1.34 -2.91 -0.15
CA ALA A 558 -1.43 -1.99 0.99
C ALA A 558 -2.24 -2.57 2.17
N HIS A 559 -3.22 -3.43 1.89
CA HIS A 559 -4.20 -3.91 2.88
C HIS A 559 -4.22 -5.44 3.09
N GLY A 560 -3.43 -6.21 2.33
CA GLY A 560 -3.36 -7.68 2.45
C GLY A 560 -4.63 -8.42 1.97
N LEU A 561 -5.26 -7.93 0.90
CA LEU A 561 -6.56 -8.41 0.42
C LEU A 561 -6.45 -9.59 -0.57
N ASP A 562 -7.50 -10.40 -0.66
CA ASP A 562 -7.67 -11.51 -1.62
C ASP A 562 -6.47 -12.50 -1.72
N GLY A 563 -5.71 -12.67 -0.65
CA GLY A 563 -4.53 -13.54 -0.61
C GLY A 563 -3.21 -12.90 -1.05
N PHE A 564 -3.20 -11.63 -1.46
CA PHE A 564 -1.96 -10.86 -1.59
C PHE A 564 -1.40 -10.55 -0.18
N PRO A 565 -0.07 -10.63 0.04
CA PRO A 565 0.52 -10.24 1.33
C PRO A 565 0.46 -8.71 1.51
N GLN A 566 0.21 -8.28 2.76
CA GLN A 566 0.33 -6.87 3.13
C GLN A 566 1.81 -6.45 3.10
N ASP A 567 2.15 -5.47 2.26
CA ASP A 567 3.51 -5.03 2.02
C ASP A 567 3.54 -3.60 1.45
N SER A 568 3.77 -2.61 2.32
CA SER A 568 3.71 -1.18 1.97
C SER A 568 4.80 -0.76 0.97
N ASP A 569 5.97 -1.42 0.94
CA ASP A 569 7.02 -1.12 -0.04
C ASP A 569 6.64 -1.61 -1.45
N VAL A 570 5.94 -2.75 -1.53
CA VAL A 570 5.39 -3.27 -2.80
C VAL A 570 4.24 -2.37 -3.27
N ALA A 571 3.36 -1.95 -2.36
CA ALA A 571 2.31 -0.97 -2.67
C ALA A 571 2.89 0.36 -3.17
N TYR A 572 3.93 0.87 -2.52
CA TYR A 572 4.68 2.06 -2.96
C TYR A 572 5.30 1.86 -4.36
N GLY A 573 5.86 0.68 -4.65
CA GLY A 573 6.43 0.37 -5.98
C GLY A 573 5.40 0.50 -7.11
N TYR A 574 4.17 0.02 -6.91
CA TYR A 574 3.09 0.20 -7.88
C TYR A 574 2.53 1.64 -7.91
N TYR A 575 2.23 2.22 -6.74
CA TYR A 575 1.63 3.56 -6.65
C TYR A 575 2.58 4.70 -7.07
N SER A 576 3.90 4.56 -6.94
CA SER A 576 4.86 5.58 -7.39
C SER A 576 4.89 5.70 -8.91
N ASN A 577 4.77 4.58 -9.63
CA ASN A 577 4.59 4.56 -11.08
C ASN A 577 3.28 5.29 -11.47
N VAL A 578 2.14 4.88 -10.90
CA VAL A 578 0.83 5.51 -11.25
C VAL A 578 0.75 6.97 -10.81
N GLY A 579 1.40 7.36 -9.70
CA GLY A 579 1.50 8.76 -9.28
C GLY A 579 2.23 9.61 -10.32
N SER A 580 3.35 9.12 -10.84
CA SER A 580 4.08 9.75 -11.94
C SER A 580 3.24 9.85 -13.22
N GLN A 581 2.58 8.74 -13.63
CA GLN A 581 1.68 8.74 -14.79
C GLN A 581 0.53 9.75 -14.62
N SER A 582 -0.12 9.77 -13.44
CA SER A 582 -1.22 10.68 -13.13
C SER A 582 -0.78 12.15 -13.10
N SER A 583 0.44 12.42 -12.65
CA SER A 583 1.03 13.76 -12.72
C SER A 583 1.26 14.23 -14.17
N ILE A 584 1.63 13.31 -15.07
CA ILE A 584 1.73 13.60 -16.51
C ILE A 584 0.33 13.78 -17.11
N ASP A 585 -0.63 12.92 -16.79
CA ASP A 585 -2.01 12.98 -17.28
C ASP A 585 -2.69 14.32 -16.94
N ARG A 586 -2.53 14.81 -15.70
CA ARG A 586 -3.09 16.10 -15.25
C ARG A 586 -2.60 17.29 -16.11
N SER A 587 -1.41 17.20 -16.72
CA SER A 587 -0.90 18.22 -17.66
C SER A 587 -1.49 18.12 -19.08
N ARG A 588 -2.15 17.01 -19.42
CA ARG A 588 -2.64 16.62 -20.76
C ARG A 588 -4.15 16.41 -20.85
N ILE A 589 -4.91 16.72 -19.80
CA ILE A 589 -6.35 16.44 -19.61
C ILE A 589 -7.31 17.05 -20.67
N HIS A 590 -6.78 17.77 -21.66
CA HIS A 590 -7.49 18.26 -22.85
C HIS A 590 -7.41 17.28 -24.04
N GLU A 591 -6.51 16.29 -23.99
CA GLU A 591 -6.49 15.12 -24.88
C GLU A 591 -7.73 14.25 -24.61
N HIS A 592 -8.30 13.64 -25.66
CA HIS A 592 -9.60 12.97 -25.57
C HIS A 592 -9.59 11.73 -24.67
N LYS A 593 -10.74 11.44 -24.04
CA LYS A 593 -10.95 10.42 -22.99
C LYS A 593 -10.23 10.66 -21.64
N GLN A 594 -10.29 11.92 -21.15
CA GLN A 594 -9.98 12.28 -19.76
C GLN A 594 -11.01 13.28 -19.18
N TYR A 595 -11.37 13.11 -17.90
CA TYR A 595 -12.15 14.05 -17.09
C TYR A 595 -11.65 14.03 -15.64
N THR A 596 -11.73 15.16 -14.93
CA THR A 596 -11.53 15.17 -13.47
C THR A 596 -12.61 14.29 -12.81
N PRO A 597 -12.26 13.38 -11.89
CA PRO A 597 -13.25 12.62 -11.12
C PRO A 597 -14.21 13.54 -10.36
N HIS A 598 -15.51 13.25 -10.45
CA HIS A 598 -16.55 13.86 -9.61
C HIS A 598 -16.96 12.83 -8.56
N PHE A 599 -17.16 13.28 -7.32
CA PHE A 599 -17.45 12.41 -6.19
C PHE A 599 -18.95 12.43 -5.90
N ILE A 600 -19.69 11.57 -6.62
CA ILE A 600 -21.16 11.47 -6.62
C ILE A 600 -21.55 10.06 -6.16
N TYR A 601 -22.16 9.95 -4.99
CA TYR A 601 -22.67 8.71 -4.41
C TYR A 601 -24.07 8.42 -4.95
N LEU A 602 -24.25 7.26 -5.59
CA LEU A 602 -25.54 6.89 -6.19
C LEU A 602 -26.66 6.70 -5.16
N GLY A 603 -26.31 6.32 -3.93
CA GLY A 603 -27.24 6.19 -2.81
C GLY A 603 -27.53 7.49 -2.05
N ASN A 604 -27.15 8.66 -2.60
CA ASN A 604 -27.54 9.96 -2.05
C ASN A 604 -28.35 10.74 -3.09
N GLU A 605 -29.61 11.06 -2.78
CA GLU A 605 -30.47 11.83 -3.67
C GLU A 605 -29.94 13.27 -3.87
N ASP A 606 -29.33 13.89 -2.86
CA ASP A 606 -28.76 15.23 -2.97
C ASP A 606 -27.55 15.29 -3.92
N ASP A 607 -26.68 14.27 -3.91
CA ASP A 607 -25.57 14.13 -4.86
C ASP A 607 -26.11 14.02 -6.31
N LEU A 608 -27.18 13.24 -6.52
CA LEU A 608 -27.83 13.09 -7.82
C LEU A 608 -28.54 14.38 -8.26
N ASN A 609 -29.21 15.07 -7.35
CA ASN A 609 -29.85 16.37 -7.59
C ASN A 609 -28.83 17.49 -7.85
N SER A 610 -27.57 17.34 -7.40
CA SER A 610 -26.47 18.28 -7.67
C SER A 610 -25.96 18.25 -9.12
N LEU A 611 -26.35 17.24 -9.92
CA LEU A 611 -25.95 17.12 -11.32
C LEU A 611 -26.57 18.23 -12.17
N THR A 612 -25.71 19.00 -12.83
CA THR A 612 -26.10 20.03 -13.79
C THR A 612 -25.69 19.59 -15.19
N ASP A 613 -26.64 19.07 -15.95
CA ASP A 613 -26.48 18.91 -17.39
C ASP A 613 -26.68 20.26 -18.12
N GLU A 614 -26.58 20.24 -19.45
CA GLU A 614 -26.80 21.43 -20.29
C GLU A 614 -28.29 21.84 -20.36
N SER A 615 -29.20 21.01 -19.84
CA SER A 615 -30.63 21.30 -19.72
C SER A 615 -30.97 22.06 -18.43
N SER A 616 -30.21 21.82 -17.37
CA SER A 616 -30.47 22.22 -15.98
C SER A 616 -30.73 23.72 -15.80
N ASP A 617 -31.69 24.05 -14.94
CA ASP A 617 -32.00 25.43 -14.56
C ASP A 617 -30.80 26.14 -13.94
N VAL A 618 -29.92 25.42 -13.23
CA VAL A 618 -28.66 25.97 -12.69
C VAL A 618 -27.71 26.38 -13.81
N PHE A 619 -27.59 25.57 -14.86
CA PHE A 619 -26.77 25.90 -16.04
C PHE A 619 -27.35 27.09 -16.81
N ARG A 620 -28.68 27.09 -17.04
CA ARG A 620 -29.39 28.19 -17.71
C ARG A 620 -29.28 29.50 -16.93
N TYR A 621 -29.38 29.45 -15.60
CA TYR A 621 -29.20 30.61 -14.73
C TYR A 621 -27.77 31.14 -14.78
N LEU A 622 -26.77 30.24 -14.70
CA LEU A 622 -25.35 30.61 -14.81
C LEU A 622 -25.04 31.26 -16.17
N GLN A 623 -25.58 30.71 -17.26
CA GLN A 623 -25.48 31.30 -18.60
C GLN A 623 -26.14 32.68 -18.65
N TYR A 624 -27.36 32.84 -18.13
CA TYR A 624 -28.07 34.11 -18.10
C TYR A 624 -27.29 35.21 -17.34
N GLN A 625 -26.70 34.88 -16.19
CA GLN A 625 -25.86 35.85 -15.46
C GLN A 625 -24.54 36.15 -16.20
N ALA A 626 -23.92 35.13 -16.81
CA ALA A 626 -22.72 35.30 -17.63
C ALA A 626 -22.96 36.19 -18.86
N GLU A 627 -24.12 36.05 -19.52
CA GLU A 627 -24.57 36.90 -20.62
C GLU A 627 -24.83 38.35 -20.18
N ARG A 628 -25.33 38.55 -18.95
CA ARG A 628 -25.51 39.87 -18.34
C ARG A 628 -24.22 40.53 -17.84
N GLY A 629 -23.08 39.86 -17.95
CA GLY A 629 -21.75 40.42 -17.65
C GLY A 629 -21.19 40.06 -16.27
N ASP A 630 -21.85 39.20 -15.50
CA ASP A 630 -21.33 38.76 -14.20
C ASP A 630 -20.03 37.95 -14.36
N LEU A 631 -18.97 38.41 -13.69
CA LEU A 631 -17.61 37.89 -13.85
C LEU A 631 -17.47 36.47 -13.33
N GLU A 632 -18.06 36.19 -12.18
CA GLU A 632 -17.96 34.89 -11.52
C GLU A 632 -18.77 33.86 -12.31
N SER A 633 -19.95 34.22 -12.81
CA SER A 633 -20.71 33.36 -13.73
C SER A 633 -19.99 33.14 -15.06
N GLN A 634 -19.35 34.16 -15.65
CA GLN A 634 -18.51 33.98 -16.86
C GLN A 634 -17.32 33.05 -16.59
N ARG A 635 -16.62 33.20 -15.48
CA ARG A 635 -15.48 32.36 -15.11
C ARG A 635 -15.91 30.92 -14.79
N ARG A 636 -17.00 30.73 -14.03
CA ARG A 636 -17.58 29.42 -13.72
C ARG A 636 -18.05 28.71 -14.98
N LEU A 637 -18.78 29.39 -15.86
CA LEU A 637 -19.26 28.82 -17.12
C LEU A 637 -18.10 28.44 -18.05
N GLY A 638 -17.09 29.31 -18.15
CA GLY A 638 -15.83 29.01 -18.84
C GLY A 638 -15.15 27.76 -18.29
N THR A 639 -14.96 27.72 -16.97
CA THR A 639 -14.38 26.57 -16.24
C THR A 639 -15.17 25.28 -16.49
N MET A 640 -16.49 25.32 -16.33
CA MET A 640 -17.33 24.12 -16.42
C MET A 640 -17.35 23.53 -17.83
N LEU A 641 -17.39 24.37 -18.88
CA LEU A 641 -17.26 23.97 -20.28
C LEU A 641 -15.83 23.52 -20.66
N TYR A 642 -14.80 24.06 -20.01
CA TYR A 642 -13.40 23.70 -20.29
C TYR A 642 -13.00 22.34 -19.70
N TRP A 643 -13.47 22.06 -18.48
CA TRP A 643 -13.19 20.82 -17.76
C TRP A 643 -14.26 19.73 -17.97
N GLY A 644 -15.46 20.08 -18.45
CA GLY A 644 -16.60 19.17 -18.57
C GLY A 644 -17.11 18.75 -17.19
N GLN A 645 -17.38 19.72 -16.33
CA GLN A 645 -17.78 19.51 -14.93
C GLN A 645 -19.29 19.34 -14.76
N ASN A 646 -19.68 18.75 -13.62
CA ASN A 646 -21.06 18.57 -13.11
C ASN A 646 -22.06 17.82 -14.02
N GLY A 647 -21.65 17.36 -15.20
CA GLY A 647 -22.51 16.70 -16.19
C GLY A 647 -22.36 17.29 -17.60
N VAL A 648 -21.93 18.55 -17.72
CA VAL A 648 -21.77 19.27 -18.99
C VAL A 648 -20.61 18.74 -19.84
N SER A 649 -20.73 18.86 -21.15
CA SER A 649 -19.74 18.43 -22.15
C SER A 649 -18.53 19.37 -22.21
N LYS A 650 -17.39 18.88 -22.73
CA LYS A 650 -16.22 19.73 -22.99
C LYS A 650 -16.40 20.54 -24.27
N ASP A 651 -16.66 21.85 -24.15
CA ASP A 651 -16.51 22.82 -25.23
C ASP A 651 -15.44 23.86 -24.88
N ILE A 652 -14.20 23.54 -25.25
CA ILE A 652 -13.04 24.42 -25.09
C ILE A 652 -13.20 25.72 -25.91
N ALA A 653 -13.88 25.70 -27.05
CA ALA A 653 -14.02 26.86 -27.93
C ALA A 653 -15.03 27.88 -27.39
N SER A 654 -16.11 27.43 -26.73
CA SER A 654 -17.01 28.34 -26.02
C SER A 654 -16.46 28.75 -24.65
N ALA A 655 -15.79 27.84 -23.92
CA ALA A 655 -15.10 28.18 -22.69
C ALA A 655 -14.10 29.34 -22.86
N VAL A 656 -13.26 29.28 -23.90
CA VAL A 656 -12.28 30.31 -24.25
C VAL A 656 -12.93 31.68 -24.48
N LYS A 657 -14.12 31.75 -25.10
CA LYS A 657 -14.86 33.01 -25.28
C LYS A 657 -15.35 33.58 -23.95
N TRP A 658 -15.71 32.73 -22.99
CA TRP A 658 -16.13 33.17 -21.65
C TRP A 658 -14.95 33.65 -20.81
N PHE A 659 -13.82 32.95 -20.85
CA PHE A 659 -12.56 33.41 -20.24
C PHE A 659 -12.08 34.74 -20.87
N GLU A 660 -12.14 34.88 -22.20
CA GLU A 660 -11.84 36.12 -22.90
C GLU A 660 -12.73 37.28 -22.42
N ARG A 661 -14.06 37.07 -22.38
CA ARG A 661 -15.03 38.07 -21.92
C ARG A 661 -14.74 38.54 -20.49
N SER A 662 -14.46 37.62 -19.57
CA SER A 662 -14.15 37.96 -18.17
C SER A 662 -12.80 38.67 -18.05
N ALA A 663 -11.75 38.16 -18.71
CA ALA A 663 -10.41 38.76 -18.73
C ALA A 663 -10.38 40.18 -19.29
N MET A 664 -11.16 40.47 -20.35
CA MET A 664 -11.23 41.81 -20.95
C MET A 664 -11.85 42.86 -20.01
N GLN A 665 -12.60 42.46 -18.98
CA GLN A 665 -13.11 43.38 -17.96
C GLN A 665 -12.03 43.83 -16.94
N MET A 666 -10.88 43.16 -16.86
CA MET A 666 -9.73 43.53 -16.00
C MET A 666 -10.06 43.72 -14.50
N LYS A 667 -11.06 42.98 -14.00
CA LYS A 667 -11.51 43.03 -12.59
C LYS A 667 -11.13 41.78 -11.80
N ASP A 668 -11.18 40.61 -12.44
CA ASP A 668 -10.84 39.31 -11.86
C ASP A 668 -9.39 38.95 -12.25
N PRO A 669 -8.46 38.81 -11.29
CA PRO A 669 -7.06 38.52 -11.59
C PRO A 669 -6.85 37.07 -12.08
N GLU A 670 -7.69 36.12 -11.67
CA GLU A 670 -7.60 34.72 -12.08
C GLU A 670 -8.18 34.52 -13.48
N ALA A 671 -9.29 35.20 -13.84
CA ALA A 671 -9.79 35.17 -15.21
C ALA A 671 -8.78 35.76 -16.22
N VAL A 672 -8.07 36.84 -15.84
CA VAL A 672 -6.97 37.41 -16.65
C VAL A 672 -5.80 36.43 -16.76
N TYR A 673 -5.48 35.69 -15.69
CA TYR A 673 -4.48 34.61 -15.71
C TYR A 673 -4.88 33.46 -16.65
N ASP A 674 -6.08 32.89 -16.51
CA ASP A 674 -6.56 31.75 -17.30
C ASP A 674 -6.51 32.06 -18.81
N TYR A 675 -7.07 33.20 -19.22
CA TYR A 675 -7.01 33.62 -20.63
C TYR A 675 -5.58 33.90 -21.11
N SER A 676 -4.68 34.39 -20.25
CA SER A 676 -3.26 34.54 -20.59
C SER A 676 -2.58 33.20 -20.89
N ILE A 677 -2.90 32.16 -20.12
CA ILE A 677 -2.37 30.80 -20.30
C ILE A 677 -2.96 30.14 -21.55
N LEU A 678 -4.26 30.33 -21.81
CA LEU A 678 -4.92 29.86 -23.04
C LEU A 678 -4.28 30.47 -24.29
N LEU A 679 -3.96 31.78 -24.28
CA LEU A 679 -3.21 32.45 -25.35
C LEU A 679 -1.77 31.92 -25.49
N MET A 680 -1.06 31.64 -24.39
CA MET A 680 0.33 31.15 -24.44
C MET A 680 0.43 29.68 -24.92
N LYS A 681 -0.55 28.85 -24.56
CA LYS A 681 -0.64 27.45 -25.01
C LYS A 681 -1.24 27.33 -26.42
N GLY A 682 -2.17 28.20 -26.80
CA GLY A 682 -2.94 28.10 -28.04
C GLY A 682 -4.10 27.09 -27.96
N GLN A 683 -4.73 26.97 -26.78
CA GLN A 683 -5.83 26.03 -26.55
C GLN A 683 -7.16 26.73 -26.83
N GLY A 684 -7.86 26.32 -27.90
CA GLY A 684 -9.10 26.95 -28.37
C GLY A 684 -8.97 28.37 -28.95
N VAL A 685 -7.81 29.01 -28.79
CA VAL A 685 -7.45 30.33 -29.34
C VAL A 685 -6.15 30.25 -30.13
N LYS A 686 -5.94 31.16 -31.09
CA LYS A 686 -4.66 31.28 -31.80
C LYS A 686 -3.56 31.70 -30.83
N ARG A 687 -2.50 30.89 -30.75
CA ARG A 687 -1.36 31.09 -29.82
C ARG A 687 -0.70 32.47 -30.00
N ASN A 688 -0.65 33.26 -28.93
CA ASN A 688 -0.06 34.60 -28.89
C ASN A 688 0.72 34.84 -27.59
N TYR A 689 2.03 34.59 -27.62
CA TYR A 689 2.91 34.75 -26.46
C TYR A 689 3.03 36.18 -25.96
N THR A 690 3.05 37.18 -26.86
CA THR A 690 3.27 38.59 -26.47
C THR A 690 2.08 39.13 -25.69
N GLN A 691 0.86 38.87 -26.17
CA GLN A 691 -0.37 39.26 -25.48
C GLN A 691 -0.55 38.46 -24.19
N GLY A 692 -0.31 37.15 -24.22
CA GLY A 692 -0.35 36.31 -23.02
C GLY A 692 0.59 36.81 -21.92
N PHE A 693 1.87 37.05 -22.21
CA PHE A 693 2.83 37.56 -21.21
C PHE A 693 2.50 38.97 -20.69
N GLN A 694 1.84 39.81 -21.50
CA GLN A 694 1.32 41.11 -21.02
C GLN A 694 0.15 40.94 -20.05
N LEU A 695 -0.77 40.02 -20.32
CA LEU A 695 -1.90 39.72 -19.43
C LEU A 695 -1.45 39.01 -18.14
N LEU A 696 -0.52 38.07 -18.24
CA LEU A 696 0.09 37.36 -17.11
C LEU A 696 0.74 38.35 -16.11
N LYS A 697 1.45 39.37 -16.61
CA LYS A 697 2.00 40.45 -15.77
C LYS A 697 0.93 41.34 -15.14
N LYS A 698 -0.22 41.54 -15.79
CA LYS A 698 -1.35 42.28 -15.21
C LYS A 698 -2.04 41.46 -14.11
N ALA A 699 -2.32 40.18 -14.36
CA ALA A 699 -2.89 39.27 -13.36
C ALA A 699 -2.02 39.22 -12.08
N ALA A 700 -0.70 39.08 -12.22
CA ALA A 700 0.23 39.10 -11.09
C ALA A 700 0.23 40.46 -10.35
N ALA A 701 0.19 41.59 -11.08
CA ALA A 701 0.09 42.92 -10.48
C ALA A 701 -1.28 43.20 -9.81
N MET A 702 -2.33 42.48 -10.20
CA MET A 702 -3.65 42.46 -9.56
C MET A 702 -3.74 41.45 -8.39
N GLY A 703 -2.67 40.71 -8.09
CA GLY A 703 -2.60 39.78 -6.96
C GLY A 703 -2.84 38.30 -7.28
N SER A 704 -2.95 37.88 -8.54
CA SER A 704 -3.07 36.45 -8.88
C SER A 704 -1.80 35.69 -8.45
N ILE A 705 -2.01 34.72 -7.58
CA ILE A 705 -0.98 33.82 -7.03
C ILE A 705 -0.48 32.88 -8.14
N ASN A 706 -1.40 32.39 -8.97
CA ASN A 706 -1.10 31.54 -10.11
C ASN A 706 -0.30 32.30 -11.18
N ALA A 707 -0.60 33.59 -11.38
CA ALA A 707 0.17 34.44 -12.27
C ALA A 707 1.61 34.69 -11.78
N LEU A 708 1.85 34.83 -10.48
CA LEU A 708 3.21 34.93 -9.92
C LEU A 708 4.03 33.66 -10.25
N ASN A 709 3.46 32.47 -10.02
CA ASN A 709 4.07 31.20 -10.43
C ASN A 709 4.32 31.14 -11.96
N GLY A 710 3.35 31.57 -12.77
CA GLY A 710 3.50 31.67 -14.22
C GLY A 710 4.60 32.61 -14.69
N LEU A 711 4.82 33.74 -14.00
CA LEU A 711 5.96 34.63 -14.23
C LEU A 711 7.28 33.96 -13.87
N GLY A 712 7.33 33.22 -12.76
CA GLY A 712 8.49 32.40 -12.38
C GLY A 712 8.87 31.42 -13.49
N TRP A 713 7.89 30.66 -13.98
CA TRP A 713 8.07 29.73 -15.10
C TRP A 713 8.54 30.43 -16.39
N TYR A 714 7.94 31.57 -16.73
CA TYR A 714 8.32 32.33 -17.93
C TYR A 714 9.76 32.86 -17.84
N HIS A 715 10.15 33.44 -16.71
CA HIS A 715 11.53 33.90 -16.50
C HIS A 715 12.51 32.72 -16.55
N GLY A 716 12.24 31.60 -15.86
CA GLY A 716 13.15 30.45 -15.80
C GLY A 716 13.29 29.71 -17.14
N ILE A 717 12.18 29.38 -17.80
CA ILE A 717 12.18 28.50 -18.98
C ILE A 717 12.29 29.27 -20.30
N VAL A 718 11.63 30.43 -20.42
CA VAL A 718 11.58 31.19 -21.69
C VAL A 718 12.70 32.24 -21.76
N LEU A 719 12.94 32.98 -20.67
CA LEU A 719 13.99 34.01 -20.63
C LEU A 719 15.35 33.52 -20.12
N LYS A 720 15.39 32.35 -19.45
CA LYS A 720 16.58 31.81 -18.73
C LYS A 720 17.12 32.74 -17.64
N ASP A 721 16.22 33.52 -17.05
CA ASP A 721 16.45 34.45 -15.95
C ASP A 721 16.11 33.77 -14.61
N HIS A 722 16.98 32.84 -14.21
CA HIS A 722 16.79 32.02 -13.01
C HIS A 722 16.75 32.86 -11.72
N ARG A 723 17.36 34.06 -11.70
CA ARG A 723 17.32 34.96 -10.53
C ARG A 723 15.92 35.54 -10.31
N ASN A 724 15.26 36.07 -11.35
CA ASN A 724 13.90 36.57 -11.17
C ASN A 724 12.88 35.42 -11.12
N ALA A 725 13.15 34.28 -11.79
CA ALA A 725 12.35 33.07 -11.64
C ALA A 725 12.25 32.63 -10.17
N ALA A 726 13.40 32.48 -9.50
CA ALA A 726 13.47 32.11 -8.09
C ALA A 726 12.68 33.08 -7.19
N LYS A 727 12.79 34.41 -7.43
CA LYS A 727 12.04 35.42 -6.66
C LYS A 727 10.53 35.31 -6.85
N TYR A 728 10.06 35.07 -8.08
CA TYR A 728 8.63 34.88 -8.34
C TYR A 728 8.10 33.56 -7.74
N PHE A 729 8.91 32.50 -7.73
CA PHE A 729 8.54 31.25 -7.02
C PHE A 729 8.55 31.42 -5.49
N GLU A 730 9.53 32.13 -4.90
CA GLU A 730 9.55 32.47 -3.48
C GLU A 730 8.30 33.31 -3.10
N GLN A 731 7.90 34.30 -3.93
CA GLN A 731 6.68 35.08 -3.72
C GLN A 731 5.40 34.23 -3.88
N ALA A 732 5.32 33.38 -4.89
CA ALA A 732 4.16 32.50 -5.09
C ALA A 732 4.00 31.51 -3.93
N ALA A 733 5.10 30.90 -3.46
CA ALA A 733 5.12 29.98 -2.33
C ALA A 733 4.71 30.67 -1.02
N LEU A 734 5.21 31.88 -0.75
CA LEU A 734 4.81 32.68 0.43
C LEU A 734 3.31 33.01 0.43
N ASN A 735 2.71 33.20 -0.75
CA ASN A 735 1.29 33.45 -0.90
C ASN A 735 0.44 32.16 -1.01
N GLY A 736 1.02 30.97 -0.79
CA GLY A 736 0.29 29.70 -0.74
C GLY A 736 0.17 28.93 -2.05
N SER A 737 0.91 29.29 -3.11
CA SER A 737 0.92 28.53 -4.37
C SER A 737 1.55 27.15 -4.20
N ASP A 738 0.81 26.10 -4.52
CA ASP A 738 1.29 24.71 -4.48
C ASP A 738 2.27 24.41 -5.63
N ASP A 739 1.96 24.86 -6.85
CA ASP A 739 2.90 24.92 -7.98
C ASP A 739 4.16 25.73 -7.61
N GLY A 740 4.00 26.89 -6.96
CA GLY A 740 5.09 27.79 -6.59
C GLY A 740 6.05 27.17 -5.57
N MET A 741 5.51 26.50 -4.54
CA MET A 741 6.28 25.69 -3.59
C MET A 741 7.01 24.56 -4.31
N PHE A 742 6.35 23.83 -5.22
CA PHE A 742 7.00 22.77 -5.99
C PHE A 742 8.17 23.31 -6.85
N ASN A 743 7.97 24.39 -7.60
CA ASN A 743 9.00 24.98 -8.44
C ASN A 743 10.17 25.53 -7.60
N LEU A 744 9.90 26.11 -6.43
CA LEU A 744 10.94 26.47 -5.45
C LEU A 744 11.73 25.26 -4.94
N GLY A 745 11.04 24.14 -4.67
CA GLY A 745 11.67 22.86 -4.31
C GLY A 745 12.58 22.32 -5.43
N ILE A 746 12.17 22.41 -6.69
CA ILE A 746 13.02 22.06 -7.85
C ILE A 746 14.26 22.97 -7.93
N TYR A 747 14.11 24.28 -7.66
CA TYR A 747 15.25 25.22 -7.60
C TYR A 747 16.23 24.87 -6.46
N HIS A 748 15.72 24.37 -5.33
CA HIS A 748 16.55 23.85 -4.25
C HIS A 748 17.24 22.51 -4.58
N LEU A 749 16.65 21.64 -5.42
CA LEU A 749 17.33 20.41 -5.89
C LEU A 749 18.41 20.68 -6.94
N THR A 750 18.13 21.57 -7.90
CA THR A 750 19.01 21.81 -9.05
C THR A 750 20.16 22.76 -8.74
N GLY A 751 19.98 23.68 -7.78
CA GLY A 751 20.92 24.78 -7.55
C GLY A 751 20.85 25.87 -8.64
N GLU A 752 19.78 25.91 -9.44
CA GLU A 752 19.62 26.91 -10.53
C GLU A 752 19.51 28.36 -10.03
N ASN A 753 19.20 28.59 -8.74
CA ASN A 753 19.15 29.93 -8.17
C ASN A 753 20.58 30.54 -8.09
N PRO A 754 20.90 31.61 -8.84
CA PRO A 754 22.24 32.20 -8.84
C PRO A 754 22.64 32.81 -7.48
N ASP A 755 21.67 33.13 -6.64
CA ASP A 755 21.88 33.69 -5.30
C ASP A 755 22.03 32.59 -4.22
N LYS A 756 21.72 31.33 -4.56
CA LYS A 756 21.85 30.12 -3.71
C LYS A 756 22.28 28.89 -4.55
N PRO A 757 23.47 28.89 -5.19
CA PRO A 757 23.81 27.93 -6.27
C PRO A 757 24.22 26.52 -5.79
N TRP A 758 23.67 26.04 -4.68
CA TRP A 758 23.97 24.71 -4.12
C TRP A 758 22.70 23.91 -3.87
N ARG A 759 22.78 22.58 -4.10
CA ARG A 759 21.68 21.64 -3.84
C ARG A 759 21.38 21.58 -2.34
N ASN A 760 20.12 21.80 -1.97
CA ASN A 760 19.60 21.71 -0.61
C ASN A 760 18.35 20.81 -0.60
N GLU A 761 18.58 19.50 -0.45
CA GLU A 761 17.50 18.52 -0.52
C GLU A 761 16.51 18.60 0.64
N SER A 762 16.94 19.02 1.83
CA SER A 762 16.06 19.18 2.99
C SER A 762 15.03 20.28 2.75
N ALA A 763 15.46 21.45 2.26
CA ALA A 763 14.54 22.53 1.90
C ALA A 763 13.64 22.14 0.73
N ALA A 764 14.16 21.40 -0.26
CA ALA A 764 13.34 20.88 -1.36
C ALA A 764 12.23 19.94 -0.86
N PHE A 765 12.56 18.99 0.02
CA PHE A 765 11.61 18.06 0.61
C PHE A 765 10.54 18.77 1.46
N GLU A 766 10.91 19.78 2.26
CA GLU A 766 9.94 20.60 3.00
C GLU A 766 8.97 21.32 2.05
N GLN A 767 9.47 21.91 0.97
CA GLN A 767 8.63 22.56 -0.05
C GLN A 767 7.72 21.54 -0.77
N PHE A 768 8.23 20.36 -1.12
CA PHE A 768 7.40 19.30 -1.71
C PHE A 768 6.33 18.78 -0.74
N LEU A 769 6.65 18.63 0.55
CA LEU A 769 5.69 18.19 1.56
C LEU A 769 4.61 19.26 1.81
N ASN A 770 4.94 20.54 1.70
CA ASN A 770 3.98 21.63 1.77
C ASN A 770 3.09 21.71 0.51
N ALA A 771 3.68 21.71 -0.68
CA ALA A 771 2.93 21.62 -1.94
C ALA A 771 2.00 20.38 -2.00
N SER A 772 2.47 19.25 -1.47
CA SER A 772 1.69 18.01 -1.35
C SER A 772 0.47 18.17 -0.43
N ARG A 773 0.58 18.89 0.68
CA ARG A 773 -0.56 19.23 1.57
C ARG A 773 -1.62 20.08 0.86
N PHE A 774 -1.24 20.93 -0.08
CA PHE A 774 -2.16 21.72 -0.91
C PHE A 774 -2.68 20.99 -2.16
N GLY A 775 -2.24 19.74 -2.41
CA GLY A 775 -2.75 18.89 -3.49
C GLY A 775 -1.93 18.86 -4.79
N HIS A 776 -0.70 19.37 -4.77
CA HIS A 776 0.19 19.36 -5.94
C HIS A 776 0.71 17.95 -6.26
N ALA A 777 0.33 17.42 -7.44
CA ALA A 777 0.54 16.01 -7.79
C ALA A 777 2.01 15.59 -7.86
N ALA A 778 2.87 16.32 -8.57
CA ALA A 778 4.28 15.95 -8.72
C ALA A 778 5.06 16.09 -7.40
N ALA A 779 4.68 17.06 -6.57
CA ALA A 779 5.29 17.26 -5.25
C ALA A 779 4.98 16.09 -4.31
N SER A 780 3.74 15.57 -4.33
CA SER A 780 3.38 14.36 -3.60
C SER A 780 4.20 13.13 -4.04
N VAL A 781 4.56 13.02 -5.32
CA VAL A 781 5.41 11.92 -5.82
C VAL A 781 6.86 12.06 -5.34
N GLU A 782 7.45 13.26 -5.44
CA GLU A 782 8.80 13.53 -4.92
C GLU A 782 8.89 13.39 -3.39
N ALA A 783 7.90 13.91 -2.65
CA ALA A 783 7.82 13.74 -1.20
C ALA A 783 7.66 12.27 -0.79
N ALA A 784 6.86 11.48 -1.51
CA ALA A 784 6.73 10.04 -1.29
C ALA A 784 8.04 9.27 -1.56
N TRP A 785 8.88 9.73 -2.49
CA TRP A 785 10.20 9.14 -2.72
C TRP A 785 11.18 9.42 -1.57
N TYR A 786 11.18 10.64 -1.01
CA TYR A 786 11.97 10.95 0.19
C TYR A 786 11.48 10.19 1.42
N LEU A 787 10.15 10.05 1.60
CA LEU A 787 9.54 9.29 2.71
C LEU A 787 9.80 7.78 2.62
N SER A 788 9.79 7.18 1.42
CA SER A 788 10.06 5.74 1.26
C SER A 788 11.55 5.39 1.39
N THR A 789 12.45 6.20 0.83
CA THR A 789 13.91 5.98 0.95
C THR A 789 14.46 6.34 2.34
N GLY A 790 13.87 7.34 3.00
CA GLY A 790 14.45 7.97 4.20
C GLY A 790 15.85 8.55 3.96
N SER A 791 16.18 8.91 2.71
CA SER A 791 17.53 9.25 2.27
C SER A 791 18.10 10.48 3.00
N LEU A 792 17.24 11.42 3.42
CA LEU A 792 17.63 12.64 4.12
C LEU A 792 17.99 12.41 5.59
N ARG A 793 19.05 13.08 6.04
CA ARG A 793 19.43 13.10 7.47
C ARG A 793 18.32 13.74 8.30
N GLY A 794 17.83 13.01 9.30
CA GLY A 794 16.73 13.45 10.17
C GLY A 794 15.34 13.01 9.72
N VAL A 795 15.16 12.54 8.48
CA VAL A 795 13.89 11.99 8.00
C VAL A 795 13.89 10.47 8.20
N SER A 796 13.06 9.97 9.11
CA SER A 796 12.80 8.54 9.23
C SER A 796 11.98 8.05 8.03
N PRO A 797 12.26 6.85 7.48
CA PRO A 797 11.42 6.28 6.43
C PRO A 797 10.01 5.99 6.96
N ASP A 798 9.01 6.42 6.20
CA ASP A 798 7.57 6.38 6.51
C ASP A 798 6.82 6.03 5.22
N VAL A 799 6.82 4.73 4.91
CA VAL A 799 6.32 4.17 3.64
C VAL A 799 4.80 4.18 3.59
N GLU A 800 4.13 4.01 4.72
CA GLU A 800 2.66 4.05 4.80
C GLU A 800 2.14 5.43 4.40
N ARG A 801 2.73 6.50 4.95
CA ARG A 801 2.41 7.87 4.52
C ARG A 801 2.79 8.15 3.08
N ALA A 802 3.89 7.60 2.58
CA ALA A 802 4.25 7.69 1.16
C ALA A 802 3.17 7.06 0.26
N VAL A 803 2.64 5.89 0.64
CA VAL A 803 1.51 5.24 -0.04
C VAL A 803 0.24 6.09 0.05
N THR A 804 -0.12 6.63 1.21
CA THR A 804 -1.32 7.50 1.37
C THR A 804 -1.22 8.78 0.54
N LEU A 805 -0.04 9.40 0.42
CA LEU A 805 0.16 10.55 -0.48
C LEU A 805 -0.05 10.15 -1.95
N LEU A 806 0.51 9.02 -2.38
CA LEU A 806 0.38 8.54 -3.76
C LEU A 806 -1.06 8.09 -4.10
N GLN A 807 -1.76 7.44 -3.17
CA GLN A 807 -3.20 7.14 -3.29
C GLN A 807 -4.02 8.42 -3.51
N ASN A 808 -3.71 9.49 -2.75
CA ASN A 808 -4.34 10.79 -2.93
C ASN A 808 -4.00 11.49 -4.26
N VAL A 809 -2.88 11.15 -4.91
CA VAL A 809 -2.63 11.56 -6.32
C VAL A 809 -3.44 10.71 -7.29
N CYS A 810 -3.41 9.38 -7.14
CA CYS A 810 -3.99 8.44 -8.09
C CYS A 810 -5.53 8.53 -8.14
N LYS A 811 -6.20 8.86 -7.02
CA LYS A 811 -7.67 9.05 -6.99
C LYS A 811 -8.17 10.18 -7.90
N TRP A 812 -7.30 11.12 -8.27
CA TRP A 812 -7.61 12.24 -9.18
C TRP A 812 -7.21 11.97 -10.65
N ASN A 813 -6.87 10.73 -11.03
CA ASN A 813 -6.44 10.41 -12.40
C ASN A 813 -7.54 10.69 -13.44
N GLY A 814 -7.18 11.40 -14.52
CA GLY A 814 -8.11 11.82 -15.57
C GLY A 814 -8.80 10.68 -16.33
N HIS A 815 -8.17 9.52 -16.46
CA HIS A 815 -8.78 8.34 -17.06
C HIS A 815 -9.73 7.61 -16.09
N LEU A 816 -9.48 7.68 -14.79
CA LEU A 816 -10.40 7.15 -13.76
C LEU A 816 -11.68 7.99 -13.72
N GLY A 817 -11.56 9.32 -13.77
CA GLY A 817 -12.72 10.22 -13.85
C GLY A 817 -13.53 10.05 -15.13
N PHE A 818 -12.88 9.70 -16.24
CA PHE A 818 -13.56 9.30 -17.48
C PHE A 818 -14.39 8.01 -17.30
N MET A 819 -13.81 6.96 -16.72
CA MET A 819 -14.54 5.71 -16.41
C MET A 819 -15.72 5.94 -15.45
N MET A 820 -15.53 6.78 -14.42
CA MET A 820 -16.60 7.09 -13.45
C MET A 820 -17.74 7.90 -14.07
N ARG A 821 -17.45 8.83 -15.01
CA ARG A 821 -18.49 9.53 -15.79
C ARG A 821 -19.23 8.57 -16.72
N GLU A 822 -18.53 7.66 -17.39
CA GLU A 822 -19.15 6.62 -18.23
C GLU A 822 -19.99 5.61 -17.41
N ALA A 823 -19.69 5.42 -16.12
CA ALA A 823 -20.45 4.57 -15.20
C ALA A 823 -21.74 5.27 -14.73
N LEU A 824 -21.62 6.54 -14.32
CA LEU A 824 -22.75 7.38 -13.90
C LEU A 824 -23.74 7.60 -15.05
N GLN A 825 -23.24 7.88 -16.25
CA GLN A 825 -24.08 8.06 -17.44
C GLN A 825 -24.86 6.78 -17.78
N ALA A 826 -24.24 5.60 -17.70
CA ALA A 826 -24.93 4.33 -17.90
C ALA A 826 -26.03 4.11 -16.84
N HIS A 827 -25.78 4.46 -15.57
CA HIS A 827 -26.80 4.36 -14.52
C HIS A 827 -28.00 5.28 -14.78
N LEU A 828 -27.76 6.55 -15.10
CA LEU A 828 -28.80 7.54 -15.45
C LEU A 828 -29.60 7.16 -16.71
N GLN A 829 -29.00 6.39 -17.62
CA GLN A 829 -29.66 5.86 -18.82
C GLN A 829 -30.42 4.53 -18.56
N GLY A 830 -30.44 4.02 -17.32
CA GLY A 830 -31.07 2.73 -16.98
C GLY A 830 -30.22 1.50 -17.33
N ALA A 831 -29.02 1.67 -17.88
CA ALA A 831 -28.08 0.60 -18.21
C ALA A 831 -27.28 0.16 -16.96
N TRP A 832 -27.99 -0.28 -15.93
CA TRP A 832 -27.44 -0.58 -14.59
C TRP A 832 -26.40 -1.71 -14.61
N GLU A 833 -26.54 -2.71 -15.48
CA GLU A 833 -25.55 -3.78 -15.65
C GLU A 833 -24.20 -3.22 -16.14
N GLU A 834 -24.21 -2.32 -17.13
CA GLU A 834 -23.01 -1.67 -17.67
C GLU A 834 -22.37 -0.71 -16.64
N ALA A 835 -23.21 0.04 -15.92
CA ALA A 835 -22.77 0.90 -14.82
C ALA A 835 -22.05 0.08 -13.74
N LEU A 836 -22.63 -1.07 -13.34
CA LEU A 836 -22.04 -1.97 -12.35
C LEU A 836 -20.64 -2.44 -12.78
N VAL A 837 -20.41 -2.79 -14.06
CA VAL A 837 -19.07 -3.21 -14.54
C VAL A 837 -18.05 -2.10 -14.33
N LYS A 838 -18.39 -0.87 -14.74
CA LYS A 838 -17.49 0.29 -14.70
C LYS A 838 -17.19 0.71 -13.25
N TYR A 839 -18.21 0.74 -12.38
CA TYR A 839 -18.01 0.99 -10.95
C TYR A 839 -17.21 -0.13 -10.27
N ILE A 840 -17.42 -1.40 -10.61
CA ILE A 840 -16.63 -2.53 -10.08
C ILE A 840 -15.15 -2.44 -10.50
N LEU A 841 -14.87 -2.11 -11.77
CA LEU A 841 -13.50 -1.90 -12.25
C LEU A 841 -12.80 -0.76 -11.49
N ALA A 842 -13.50 0.37 -11.28
CA ALA A 842 -12.97 1.48 -10.48
C ALA A 842 -12.84 1.12 -8.98
N ALA A 843 -13.78 0.35 -8.42
CA ALA A 843 -13.77 -0.09 -7.02
C ALA A 843 -12.54 -0.95 -6.69
N GLU A 844 -12.18 -1.85 -7.59
CA GLU A 844 -11.01 -2.72 -7.48
C GLU A 844 -9.67 -1.97 -7.59
N THR A 845 -9.65 -0.70 -8.03
CA THR A 845 -8.45 0.17 -7.97
C THR A 845 -8.18 0.76 -6.58
N GLY A 846 -9.10 0.60 -5.63
CA GLY A 846 -9.03 1.24 -4.31
C GLY A 846 -9.72 2.61 -4.24
N LEU A 847 -10.71 2.89 -5.09
CA LEU A 847 -11.50 4.13 -5.02
C LEU A 847 -12.74 3.93 -4.14
N GLY A 848 -12.73 4.44 -2.90
CA GLY A 848 -13.83 4.32 -1.93
C GLY A 848 -15.22 4.71 -2.46
N LEU A 849 -15.31 5.78 -3.25
CA LEU A 849 -16.54 6.18 -3.95
C LEU A 849 -17.11 5.07 -4.86
N ALA A 850 -16.25 4.48 -5.69
CA ALA A 850 -16.65 3.42 -6.60
C ALA A 850 -17.02 2.14 -5.84
N GLN A 851 -16.37 1.87 -4.71
CA GLN A 851 -16.71 0.77 -3.80
C GLN A 851 -18.12 0.98 -3.20
N SER A 852 -18.46 2.18 -2.76
CA SER A 852 -19.82 2.52 -2.30
C SER A 852 -20.86 2.37 -3.40
N ASN A 853 -20.61 2.91 -4.60
CA ASN A 853 -21.54 2.85 -5.73
C ASN A 853 -21.72 1.43 -6.28
N ALA A 854 -20.65 0.63 -6.33
CA ALA A 854 -20.73 -0.79 -6.70
C ALA A 854 -21.52 -1.61 -5.66
N ALA A 855 -21.37 -1.31 -4.36
CA ALA A 855 -22.15 -1.97 -3.32
C ALA A 855 -23.64 -1.62 -3.39
N HIS A 856 -24.00 -0.36 -3.67
CA HIS A 856 -25.38 0.07 -3.88
C HIS A 856 -25.99 -0.55 -5.15
N LEU A 857 -25.28 -0.53 -6.29
CA LEU A 857 -25.79 -1.18 -7.51
C LEU A 857 -25.95 -2.70 -7.37
N CYS A 858 -25.10 -3.38 -6.59
CA CYS A 858 -25.32 -4.79 -6.26
C CYS A 858 -26.54 -5.01 -5.35
N GLU A 859 -26.95 -4.03 -4.55
CA GLU A 859 -28.19 -4.08 -3.76
C GLU A 859 -29.43 -3.87 -4.65
N GLU A 860 -29.45 -2.83 -5.49
CA GLU A 860 -30.55 -2.53 -6.42
C GLU A 860 -30.81 -3.66 -7.43
N LEU A 861 -29.75 -4.22 -8.02
CA LEU A 861 -29.84 -5.35 -8.94
C LEU A 861 -30.12 -6.69 -8.22
N GLY A 862 -30.23 -6.69 -6.89
CA GLY A 862 -30.47 -7.88 -6.08
C GLY A 862 -29.36 -8.93 -6.17
N VAL A 863 -28.15 -8.52 -6.51
CA VAL A 863 -26.97 -9.37 -6.64
C VAL A 863 -26.55 -9.87 -5.26
N GLY A 864 -26.17 -11.14 -5.17
CA GLY A 864 -25.92 -11.85 -3.91
C GLY A 864 -25.07 -11.06 -2.89
N TYR A 865 -25.43 -11.22 -1.61
CA TYR A 865 -24.90 -10.50 -0.44
C TYR A 865 -23.38 -10.29 -0.47
N ASP A 866 -22.62 -11.28 -0.94
CA ASP A 866 -21.16 -11.27 -1.03
C ASP A 866 -20.61 -10.08 -1.83
N CYS A 867 -21.30 -9.62 -2.90
CA CYS A 867 -20.90 -8.43 -3.65
C CYS A 867 -21.01 -7.16 -2.78
N ARG A 868 -22.19 -6.93 -2.20
CA ARG A 868 -22.48 -5.79 -1.32
C ARG A 868 -21.50 -5.75 -0.14
N TRP A 869 -21.29 -6.90 0.50
CA TRP A 869 -20.39 -7.03 1.64
C TRP A 869 -18.91 -6.81 1.25
N ARG A 870 -18.44 -7.39 0.13
CA ARG A 870 -17.07 -7.20 -0.38
C ARG A 870 -16.74 -5.71 -0.54
N TYR A 871 -17.57 -4.97 -1.27
CA TYR A 871 -17.25 -3.57 -1.57
C TYR A 871 -17.49 -2.61 -0.41
N ARG A 872 -18.48 -2.86 0.47
CA ARG A 872 -18.60 -2.10 1.72
C ARG A 872 -17.39 -2.32 2.64
N ASN A 873 -16.96 -3.58 2.81
CA ASN A 873 -15.76 -3.91 3.59
C ASN A 873 -14.47 -3.30 2.97
N HIS A 874 -14.37 -3.19 1.64
CA HIS A 874 -13.29 -2.43 1.00
C HIS A 874 -13.40 -0.91 1.25
N SER A 875 -14.61 -0.34 1.27
CA SER A 875 -14.82 1.11 1.44
C SER A 875 -14.25 1.63 2.77
N ILE A 876 -14.33 0.86 3.86
CA ILE A 876 -13.85 1.24 5.19
C ILE A 876 -12.34 1.10 5.39
N LEU A 877 -11.60 0.56 4.42
CA LEU A 877 -10.13 0.45 4.42
C LEU A 877 -9.46 1.70 3.84
N ASN A 878 -10.20 2.55 3.13
CA ASN A 878 -9.68 3.81 2.63
C ASN A 878 -9.25 4.73 3.79
N SER A 879 -8.25 5.58 3.52
CA SER A 879 -7.74 6.59 4.48
C SER A 879 -8.82 7.57 4.98
N ASP A 880 -9.83 7.82 4.16
CA ASP A 880 -10.99 8.68 4.43
C ASP A 880 -12.26 7.98 3.90
N PRO A 881 -12.94 7.17 4.73
CA PRO A 881 -14.13 6.40 4.33
C PRO A 881 -15.42 7.19 4.53
N HIS A 882 -16.38 7.04 3.62
CA HIS A 882 -17.64 7.78 3.70
C HIS A 882 -18.45 7.42 4.96
N PRO A 883 -18.99 8.39 5.73
CA PRO A 883 -19.66 8.11 7.00
C PRO A 883 -20.83 7.12 6.90
N SER A 884 -21.61 7.16 5.81
CA SER A 884 -22.72 6.21 5.63
C SER A 884 -22.25 4.74 5.62
N THR A 885 -21.13 4.41 4.95
CA THR A 885 -20.66 3.02 4.90
C THR A 885 -20.10 2.53 6.24
N LEU A 886 -19.60 3.45 7.08
CA LEU A 886 -19.24 3.15 8.46
C LEU A 886 -20.46 2.88 9.34
N LEU A 887 -21.54 3.67 9.19
CA LEU A 887 -22.80 3.44 9.91
C LEU A 887 -23.38 2.07 9.57
N GLU A 888 -23.51 1.76 8.28
CA GLU A 888 -24.14 0.50 7.81
C GLU A 888 -23.37 -0.76 8.24
N ILE A 889 -22.03 -0.70 8.30
CA ILE A 889 -21.22 -1.81 8.82
C ILE A 889 -21.30 -1.86 10.36
N GLY A 890 -21.37 -0.71 11.03
CA GLY A 890 -21.66 -0.63 12.46
C GLY A 890 -23.00 -1.28 12.81
N ASP A 891 -24.05 -0.99 12.03
CA ASP A 891 -25.39 -1.58 12.17
C ASP A 891 -25.35 -3.09 11.97
N TYR A 892 -24.66 -3.58 10.92
CA TYR A 892 -24.47 -5.02 10.71
C TYR A 892 -23.84 -5.71 11.92
N TYR A 893 -22.74 -5.17 12.47
CA TYR A 893 -22.08 -5.74 13.65
C TYR A 893 -22.96 -5.64 14.90
N TYR A 894 -23.68 -4.52 15.07
CA TYR A 894 -24.60 -4.28 16.17
C TYR A 894 -25.76 -5.29 16.18
N TYR A 895 -26.49 -5.44 15.08
CA TYR A 895 -27.58 -6.41 14.98
C TYR A 895 -27.09 -7.86 15.08
N SER A 896 -25.92 -8.16 14.50
CA SER A 896 -25.30 -9.50 14.64
C SER A 896 -24.93 -9.81 16.10
N SER A 897 -24.41 -8.83 16.85
CA SER A 897 -24.04 -9.00 18.27
C SER A 897 -25.23 -9.39 19.16
N ALA A 898 -26.44 -8.94 18.82
CA ALA A 898 -27.67 -9.22 19.57
C ALA A 898 -28.17 -10.67 19.40
N GLY A 899 -27.83 -11.34 18.29
CA GLY A 899 -28.29 -12.70 18.00
C GLY A 899 -27.49 -13.81 18.67
N THR A 900 -26.19 -13.61 18.92
CA THR A 900 -25.27 -14.70 19.34
C THR A 900 -24.71 -14.53 20.75
N ARG A 901 -25.20 -15.34 21.70
CA ARG A 901 -24.77 -15.32 23.13
C ARG A 901 -23.29 -15.69 23.40
N GLY A 902 -22.53 -16.16 22.41
CA GLY A 902 -21.14 -16.59 22.59
C GLY A 902 -20.08 -15.53 22.27
N ASN A 903 -20.25 -14.79 21.17
CA ASN A 903 -19.20 -13.90 20.60
C ASN A 903 -19.61 -12.42 20.59
N SER A 904 -20.69 -12.02 21.30
CA SER A 904 -21.29 -10.68 21.18
C SER A 904 -20.35 -9.53 21.55
N LEU A 905 -19.41 -9.73 22.48
CA LEU A 905 -18.45 -8.71 22.93
C LEU A 905 -17.57 -8.18 21.79
N SER A 906 -16.95 -9.05 20.99
CA SER A 906 -16.05 -8.61 19.90
C SER A 906 -16.81 -7.95 18.74
N LEU A 907 -18.05 -8.37 18.48
CA LEU A 907 -18.92 -7.72 17.50
C LEU A 907 -19.40 -6.33 17.99
N ALA A 908 -19.73 -6.20 19.28
CA ALA A 908 -20.07 -4.91 19.86
C ALA A 908 -18.87 -3.94 19.87
N GLU A 909 -17.65 -4.42 20.14
CA GLU A 909 -16.43 -3.62 20.01
C GLU A 909 -16.17 -3.16 18.56
N GLN A 910 -16.46 -4.00 17.56
CA GLN A 910 -16.41 -3.62 16.14
C GLN A 910 -17.48 -2.57 15.78
N ALA A 911 -18.70 -2.70 16.30
CA ALA A 911 -19.75 -1.67 16.14
C ALA A 911 -19.36 -0.33 16.77
N VAL A 912 -18.85 -0.35 18.02
CA VAL A 912 -18.27 0.85 18.69
C VAL A 912 -17.19 1.47 17.81
N SER A 913 -16.28 0.66 17.24
CA SER A 913 -15.19 1.15 16.39
C SER A 913 -15.69 1.86 15.12
N MET A 914 -16.70 1.30 14.43
CA MET A 914 -17.23 1.91 13.20
C MET A 914 -18.04 3.18 13.47
N TYR A 915 -18.91 3.18 14.48
CA TYR A 915 -19.62 4.42 14.88
C TYR A 915 -18.64 5.47 15.44
N SER A 916 -17.55 5.06 16.11
CA SER A 916 -16.47 5.97 16.54
C SER A 916 -15.85 6.71 15.36
N ARG A 917 -15.55 6.00 14.26
CA ARG A 917 -15.04 6.62 13.03
C ARG A 917 -16.07 7.55 12.40
N ALA A 918 -17.35 7.15 12.36
CA ALA A 918 -18.43 7.96 11.77
C ALA A 918 -18.68 9.27 12.56
N ALA A 919 -18.65 9.21 13.88
CA ALA A 919 -18.79 10.38 14.75
C ALA A 919 -17.58 11.32 14.69
N LEU A 920 -16.35 10.79 14.60
CA LEU A 920 -15.14 11.60 14.37
C LEU A 920 -15.14 12.26 12.98
N ALA A 921 -15.81 11.66 12.01
CA ALA A 921 -16.12 12.26 10.70
C ALA A 921 -17.36 13.18 10.71
N GLY A 922 -17.91 13.52 11.89
CA GLY A 922 -18.98 14.50 12.05
C GLY A 922 -20.41 13.98 11.90
N SER A 923 -20.64 12.66 11.72
CA SER A 923 -21.99 12.13 11.50
C SER A 923 -22.88 12.16 12.77
N PRO A 924 -24.05 12.85 12.75
CA PRO A 924 -24.99 12.86 13.87
C PRO A 924 -25.51 11.47 14.25
N GLN A 925 -25.90 10.65 13.26
CA GLN A 925 -26.31 9.27 13.48
C GLN A 925 -25.19 8.42 14.11
N GLY A 926 -23.93 8.71 13.81
CA GLY A 926 -22.78 8.09 14.46
C GLY A 926 -22.67 8.46 15.94
N MET A 927 -22.86 9.74 16.27
CA MET A 927 -22.90 10.24 17.65
C MET A 927 -24.08 9.65 18.44
N PHE A 928 -25.27 9.60 17.84
CA PHE A 928 -26.46 8.96 18.41
C PHE A 928 -26.21 7.48 18.73
N ASN A 929 -25.70 6.71 17.76
CA ASN A 929 -25.43 5.28 17.94
C ASN A 929 -24.35 5.02 19.00
N LEU A 930 -23.34 5.89 19.13
CA LEU A 930 -22.37 5.83 20.23
C LEU A 930 -23.02 6.11 21.59
N ALA A 931 -23.91 7.10 21.70
CA ALA A 931 -24.63 7.38 22.94
C ALA A 931 -25.50 6.19 23.38
N VAL A 932 -26.16 5.51 22.44
CA VAL A 932 -26.93 4.27 22.70
C VAL A 932 -26.02 3.12 23.17
N LEU A 933 -24.82 2.96 22.61
CA LEU A 933 -23.87 1.95 23.09
C LEU A 933 -23.24 2.29 24.45
N ALA A 934 -22.96 3.57 24.71
CA ALA A 934 -22.52 4.04 26.02
C ALA A 934 -23.60 3.79 27.10
N GLN A 935 -24.88 4.04 26.80
CA GLN A 935 -26.01 3.75 27.69
C GLN A 935 -26.11 2.25 28.05
N LYS A 936 -25.73 1.37 27.11
CA LYS A 936 -25.66 -0.09 27.32
C LYS A 936 -24.42 -0.55 28.09
N GLY A 937 -23.53 0.36 28.46
CA GLY A 937 -22.31 0.08 29.23
C GLY A 937 -21.10 -0.35 28.41
N HIS A 938 -21.12 -0.16 27.08
CA HIS A 938 -19.93 -0.42 26.26
C HIS A 938 -18.87 0.67 26.44
N VAL A 939 -17.59 0.27 26.50
CA VAL A 939 -16.48 1.19 26.78
C VAL A 939 -16.04 1.90 25.51
N LEU A 940 -16.08 3.24 25.52
CA LEU A 940 -15.64 4.05 24.38
C LEU A 940 -14.10 4.17 24.26
N PRO A 941 -13.55 4.32 23.03
CA PRO A 941 -12.14 4.62 22.81
C PRO A 941 -11.73 5.97 23.42
N ARG A 942 -10.46 6.10 23.82
CA ARG A 942 -9.96 7.36 24.40
C ARG A 942 -10.09 8.53 23.42
N SER A 943 -9.64 8.37 22.17
CA SER A 943 -9.72 9.40 21.12
C SER A 943 -11.13 9.98 20.90
N VAL A 944 -12.18 9.18 21.12
CA VAL A 944 -13.57 9.63 21.03
C VAL A 944 -13.96 10.44 22.27
N LEU A 945 -13.61 9.95 23.47
CA LEU A 945 -13.83 10.69 24.71
C LEU A 945 -13.08 12.03 24.69
N ASP A 946 -11.82 12.02 24.27
CA ASP A 946 -10.97 13.20 24.13
C ASP A 946 -11.59 14.23 23.15
N PHE A 947 -12.13 13.77 22.00
CA PHE A 947 -12.82 14.63 21.02
C PHE A 947 -14.09 15.29 21.56
N PHE A 948 -14.85 14.61 22.43
CA PHE A 948 -16.04 15.17 23.09
C PHE A 948 -15.75 15.82 24.46
N ASN A 949 -14.48 16.11 24.78
CA ASN A 949 -14.04 16.64 26.09
C ASN A 949 -14.57 15.82 27.30
N ALA A 950 -14.74 14.51 27.13
CA ALA A 950 -15.21 13.56 28.12
C ALA A 950 -14.05 12.78 28.75
N SER A 951 -14.15 12.43 30.03
CA SER A 951 -13.14 11.61 30.72
C SER A 951 -13.66 10.21 31.05
N ARG A 952 -12.75 9.25 31.26
CA ARG A 952 -13.12 7.92 31.81
C ARG A 952 -13.53 7.95 33.29
N GLY A 953 -13.37 9.09 33.98
CA GLY A 953 -13.92 9.33 35.31
C GLY A 953 -15.31 9.97 35.30
N ASP A 954 -15.78 10.43 34.14
CA ASP A 954 -17.12 10.99 33.98
C ASP A 954 -18.14 9.84 34.08
N GLY A 955 -19.27 10.08 34.76
CA GLY A 955 -20.38 9.13 34.74
C GLY A 955 -20.93 8.97 33.32
N VAL A 956 -21.40 7.76 32.98
CA VAL A 956 -21.91 7.41 31.63
C VAL A 956 -22.86 8.47 31.07
N GLU A 957 -23.73 9.03 31.91
CA GLU A 957 -24.70 10.05 31.52
C GLU A 957 -24.09 11.42 31.18
N ALA A 958 -22.95 11.78 31.76
CA ALA A 958 -22.23 13.01 31.42
C ALA A 958 -21.43 12.83 30.11
N VAL A 959 -20.95 11.60 29.84
CA VAL A 959 -20.38 11.23 28.53
C VAL A 959 -21.47 11.29 27.46
N MET A 960 -22.63 10.69 27.70
CA MET A 960 -23.78 10.74 26.77
C MET A 960 -24.24 12.17 26.49
N GLU A 961 -24.33 13.03 27.51
CA GLU A 961 -24.74 14.43 27.33
C GLU A 961 -23.74 15.23 26.48
N LYS A 962 -22.44 15.07 26.70
CA LYS A 962 -21.41 15.72 25.85
C LYS A 962 -21.52 15.30 24.38
N ILE A 963 -21.80 14.02 24.12
CA ILE A 963 -22.00 13.49 22.76
C ILE A 963 -23.32 13.98 22.16
N LEU A 964 -24.43 13.96 22.90
CA LEU A 964 -25.76 14.34 22.42
C LEU A 964 -25.91 15.85 22.23
N ASN A 965 -25.30 16.68 23.09
CA ASN A 965 -25.18 18.12 22.87
C ASN A 965 -24.47 18.38 21.53
N ARG A 966 -23.29 17.79 21.33
CA ARG A 966 -22.50 18.01 20.10
C ARG A 966 -23.17 17.44 18.85
N CYS A 967 -24.00 16.41 18.99
CA CYS A 967 -24.86 15.92 17.91
C CYS A 967 -25.96 16.93 17.55
N ALA A 968 -26.67 17.46 18.55
CA ALA A 968 -27.72 18.45 18.36
C ALA A 968 -27.20 19.81 17.84
N GLU A 969 -25.91 20.14 18.06
CA GLU A 969 -25.22 21.29 17.45
C GLU A 969 -24.86 21.10 15.95
N ILE A 970 -25.05 19.90 15.39
CA ILE A 970 -24.71 19.55 13.99
C ILE A 970 -25.96 19.22 13.17
N GLU A 971 -27.05 18.80 13.82
CA GLU A 971 -28.38 18.72 13.20
C GLU A 971 -29.02 20.12 13.13
N ASP A 972 -29.87 20.37 12.13
CA ASP A 972 -30.31 21.73 11.76
C ASP A 972 -31.26 22.38 12.80
N ASP A 973 -31.04 23.67 13.10
CA ASP A 973 -31.64 24.41 14.24
C ASP A 973 -33.19 24.47 14.20
N GLU A 974 -33.80 24.36 13.01
CA GLU A 974 -35.26 24.46 12.84
C GLU A 974 -36.01 23.12 13.04
N ALA A 975 -35.31 22.00 13.25
CA ALA A 975 -35.91 20.66 13.34
C ALA A 975 -35.94 20.07 14.77
N VAL A 976 -36.98 19.28 15.07
CA VAL A 976 -36.99 18.42 16.28
C VAL A 976 -36.31 17.10 15.95
N THR A 977 -35.04 17.00 16.30
CA THR A 977 -34.13 15.94 15.82
C THR A 977 -33.99 14.74 16.78
N PRO A 978 -33.48 13.59 16.31
CA PRO A 978 -33.25 12.43 17.18
C PRO A 978 -32.30 12.70 18.36
N CYS A 979 -31.22 13.46 18.18
CA CYS A 979 -30.30 13.76 19.29
C CYS A 979 -30.89 14.78 20.28
N SER A 980 -31.61 15.81 19.83
CA SER A 980 -32.25 16.77 20.74
C SER A 980 -33.35 16.12 21.58
N VAL A 981 -34.14 15.21 21.01
CA VAL A 981 -35.13 14.40 21.75
C VAL A 981 -34.46 13.43 22.73
N ALA A 982 -33.36 12.77 22.35
CA ALA A 982 -32.61 11.89 23.25
C ALA A 982 -31.94 12.65 24.41
N LEU A 983 -31.41 13.86 24.15
CA LEU A 983 -30.87 14.76 25.16
C LEU A 983 -31.94 15.17 26.17
N LEU A 984 -33.11 15.61 25.69
CA LEU A 984 -34.25 15.95 26.54
C LEU A 984 -34.68 14.74 27.40
N GLY A 985 -34.72 13.53 26.82
CA GLY A 985 -35.00 12.29 27.55
C GLY A 985 -33.97 11.97 28.64
N LEU A 986 -32.68 12.23 28.39
CA LEU A 986 -31.60 12.07 29.37
C LEU A 986 -31.73 13.07 30.53
N GLN A 987 -31.99 14.34 30.22
CA GLN A 987 -32.21 15.41 31.20
C GLN A 987 -33.46 15.15 32.06
N MET A 988 -34.60 14.81 31.43
CA MET A 988 -35.81 14.36 32.13
C MET A 988 -35.53 13.14 33.02
N GLY A 989 -34.76 12.17 32.52
CA GLY A 989 -34.35 10.98 33.27
C GLY A 989 -33.51 11.30 34.52
N ARG A 990 -32.68 12.35 34.48
CA ARG A 990 -31.96 12.86 35.68
C ARG A 990 -32.89 13.62 36.62
N ALA A 991 -33.68 14.56 36.12
CA ALA A 991 -34.62 15.35 36.92
C ALA A 991 -35.62 14.44 37.66
N TRP A 992 -36.11 13.39 37.01
CA TRP A 992 -36.96 12.38 37.65
C TRP A 992 -36.26 11.63 38.79
N ARG A 993 -34.96 11.35 38.65
CA ARG A 993 -34.16 10.66 39.69
C ARG A 993 -33.77 11.58 40.84
N SER A 994 -33.50 12.87 40.63
CA SER A 994 -33.32 13.81 41.74
C SER A 994 -34.63 14.00 42.53
N VAL A 995 -35.76 14.15 41.82
CA VAL A 995 -37.11 14.24 42.41
C VAL A 995 -37.49 12.99 43.21
N THR A 996 -37.09 11.78 42.76
CA THR A 996 -37.41 10.53 43.48
C THR A 996 -36.40 10.14 44.57
N GLN A 997 -35.16 10.62 44.52
CA GLN A 997 -34.19 10.46 45.63
C GLN A 997 -34.48 11.40 46.82
N SER A 998 -35.07 12.57 46.57
CA SER A 998 -35.51 13.49 47.62
C SER A 998 -36.75 12.97 48.34
N ARG A 999 -36.60 12.54 49.61
CA ARG A 999 -37.73 12.02 50.43
C ARG A 999 -38.92 12.98 50.52
N ALA A 1000 -38.68 14.29 50.50
CA ALA A 1000 -39.73 15.31 50.53
C ALA A 1000 -40.49 15.41 49.19
N GLN A 1001 -39.79 15.27 48.06
CA GLN A 1001 -40.41 15.32 46.73
C GLN A 1001 -41.08 13.99 46.35
N LEU A 1002 -40.58 12.85 46.84
CA LEU A 1002 -41.28 11.57 46.74
C LEU A 1002 -42.64 11.60 47.47
N LEU A 1003 -42.73 12.26 48.63
CA LEU A 1003 -43.99 12.47 49.34
C LEU A 1003 -44.95 13.35 48.54
N LEU A 1004 -44.46 14.41 47.87
CA LEU A 1004 -45.28 15.23 46.96
C LEU A 1004 -45.76 14.44 45.73
N ALA A 1005 -44.92 13.58 45.16
CA ALA A 1005 -45.29 12.70 44.04
C ALA A 1005 -46.39 11.69 44.46
N TYR A 1006 -46.24 11.03 45.61
CA TYR A 1006 -47.28 10.16 46.16
C TYR A 1006 -48.56 10.95 46.49
N ALA A 1007 -48.46 12.14 47.07
CA ALA A 1007 -49.60 13.00 47.35
C ALA A 1007 -50.33 13.41 46.06
N ALA A 1008 -49.61 13.71 44.97
CA ALA A 1008 -50.19 14.01 43.67
C ALA A 1008 -50.86 12.79 43.01
N ILE A 1009 -50.26 11.60 43.08
CA ILE A 1009 -50.84 10.36 42.54
C ILE A 1009 -52.10 9.96 43.32
N VAL A 1010 -52.05 9.99 44.66
CA VAL A 1010 -53.23 9.76 45.51
C VAL A 1010 -54.29 10.81 45.25
N SER A 1011 -53.89 12.07 45.04
CA SER A 1011 -54.81 13.16 44.68
C SER A 1011 -55.51 12.94 43.33
N ILE A 1012 -54.81 12.43 42.31
CA ILE A 1012 -55.43 12.04 41.02
C ILE A 1012 -56.42 10.90 41.22
N PHE A 1013 -56.05 9.86 41.99
CA PHE A 1013 -56.95 8.75 42.29
C PHE A 1013 -58.20 9.20 43.05
N VAL A 1014 -58.05 10.09 44.04
CA VAL A 1014 -59.16 10.70 44.77
C VAL A 1014 -60.02 11.56 43.84
N PHE A 1015 -59.43 12.37 42.96
CA PHE A 1015 -60.17 13.16 41.97
C PHE A 1015 -61.00 12.28 41.04
N VAL A 1016 -60.39 11.26 40.43
CA VAL A 1016 -61.09 10.32 39.53
C VAL A 1016 -62.19 9.55 40.27
N ALA A 1017 -61.95 9.12 41.52
CA ALA A 1017 -62.95 8.44 42.33
C ALA A 1017 -64.13 9.36 42.70
N VAL A 1018 -63.86 10.59 43.16
CA VAL A 1018 -64.89 11.58 43.54
C VAL A 1018 -65.73 12.00 42.35
N VAL A 1019 -65.11 12.32 41.19
CA VAL A 1019 -65.84 12.68 39.96
C VAL A 1019 -66.68 11.49 39.46
N SER A 1020 -66.17 10.27 39.54
CA SER A 1020 -66.94 9.06 39.19
C SER A 1020 -68.12 8.82 40.14
N LEU A 1021 -67.94 9.05 41.45
CA LEU A 1021 -69.00 8.97 42.46
C LEU A 1021 -70.08 10.05 42.25
N GLN A 1022 -69.68 11.28 41.94
CA GLN A 1022 -70.62 12.36 41.59
C GLN A 1022 -71.42 12.01 40.33
N GLY A 1023 -70.76 11.56 39.25
CA GLY A 1023 -71.43 11.14 38.02
C GLY A 1023 -72.40 9.96 38.20
N CYS A 1024 -72.09 9.03 39.10
CA CYS A 1024 -73.00 7.94 39.49
C CYS A 1024 -74.20 8.44 40.32
N LEU A 1025 -73.97 9.37 41.26
CA LEU A 1025 -75.04 9.97 42.07
C LEU A 1025 -75.99 10.85 41.25
N GLU A 1026 -75.49 11.57 40.24
CA GLU A 1026 -76.35 12.29 39.27
C GLU A 1026 -77.14 11.34 38.38
N ARG A 1027 -76.52 10.27 37.87
CA ARG A 1027 -77.25 9.24 37.09
C ARG A 1027 -78.37 8.58 37.90
N SER A 1028 -78.16 8.37 39.20
CA SER A 1028 -79.21 7.85 40.10
C SER A 1028 -80.44 8.76 40.20
N SER A 1029 -80.31 10.09 40.08
CA SER A 1029 -81.44 11.01 40.26
C SER A 1029 -82.33 11.15 39.01
N ARG A 1030 -81.83 10.82 37.82
CA ARG A 1030 -82.59 10.92 36.55
C ARG A 1030 -83.43 9.67 36.21
N ALA A 1031 -83.37 8.62 37.03
CA ALA A 1031 -83.99 7.33 36.71
C ALA A 1031 -85.50 7.21 37.05
N SER A 1032 -86.11 8.19 37.71
CA SER A 1032 -87.47 8.10 38.27
C SER A 1032 -88.48 9.11 37.68
N ALA A 1033 -88.72 9.06 36.37
CA ALA A 1033 -89.83 9.74 35.70
C ALA A 1033 -90.35 8.95 34.47
N PRO A 1034 -91.66 8.68 34.33
CA PRO A 1034 -92.20 7.85 33.24
C PRO A 1034 -92.53 8.63 31.95
N ARG A 1035 -92.38 7.98 30.79
CA ARG A 1035 -92.69 8.51 29.44
C ARG A 1035 -94.19 8.47 29.09
N ARG A 1036 -94.63 9.35 28.17
CA ARG A 1036 -95.84 9.16 27.32
C ARG A 1036 -95.44 8.71 25.88
N ARG A 1037 -96.43 8.37 25.05
CA ARG A 1037 -96.35 7.33 23.99
C ARG A 1037 -96.43 7.82 22.54
N THR A 1038 -95.68 7.14 21.64
CA THR A 1038 -96.06 6.61 20.27
C THR A 1038 -96.54 7.57 19.17
N PRO A 1039 -96.62 7.14 17.87
CA PRO A 1039 -96.16 5.88 17.22
C PRO A 1039 -94.73 6.06 16.65
N SER A 1040 -94.21 5.45 15.57
CA SER A 1040 -94.60 4.46 14.52
C SER A 1040 -93.29 3.81 13.99
N VAL A 1041 -93.15 2.88 13.02
CA VAL A 1041 -93.91 1.76 12.35
C VAL A 1041 -92.86 1.09 11.43
N SER A 1042 -92.71 -0.23 11.24
CA SER A 1042 -93.29 -1.46 11.84
C SER A 1042 -92.42 -2.69 11.46
N GLN A 1043 -92.59 -3.83 12.17
CA GLN A 1043 -92.09 -5.19 11.82
C GLN A 1043 -90.56 -5.40 11.92
N ALA A 1044 -90.00 -6.57 12.31
CA ALA A 1044 -90.46 -7.85 12.90
C ALA A 1044 -89.16 -8.67 13.20
N ASP A 1045 -89.03 -9.82 13.90
CA ASP A 1045 -89.74 -10.70 14.86
C ASP A 1045 -88.65 -11.74 15.30
N ARG A 1046 -88.56 -12.51 16.41
CA ARG A 1046 -89.29 -12.93 17.64
C ARG A 1046 -88.22 -13.59 18.58
N ALA A 1047 -88.40 -13.97 19.85
CA ALA A 1047 -89.35 -13.66 20.94
C ALA A 1047 -88.82 -14.26 22.28
N ASP A 1048 -89.56 -14.07 23.37
CA ASP A 1048 -89.67 -14.88 24.60
C ASP A 1048 -88.59 -14.85 25.74
N ASP A 1049 -88.77 -13.88 26.67
CA ASP A 1049 -89.20 -14.05 28.09
C ASP A 1049 -88.27 -14.72 29.17
N PRO A 1050 -88.59 -14.72 30.51
CA PRO A 1050 -88.26 -13.57 31.38
C PRO A 1050 -87.67 -13.90 32.80
N GLY A 1051 -87.37 -12.86 33.61
CA GLY A 1051 -87.09 -12.98 35.06
C GLY A 1051 -87.07 -11.66 35.87
N ARG A 1052 -87.54 -11.68 37.13
CA ARG A 1052 -87.53 -10.59 38.14
C ARG A 1052 -86.42 -10.87 39.21
N ALA A 1053 -86.05 -10.03 40.20
CA ALA A 1053 -86.73 -8.93 40.93
C ALA A 1053 -85.75 -7.82 41.45
N ALA A 1054 -86.08 -7.08 42.51
CA ALA A 1054 -85.53 -5.72 42.79
C ALA A 1054 -85.32 -5.33 44.29
N GLY A 1055 -84.65 -4.18 44.51
CA GLY A 1055 -84.51 -3.42 45.78
C GLY A 1055 -83.05 -3.03 46.09
N SER A 1056 -82.69 -1.97 46.83
CA SER A 1056 -83.31 -0.68 47.23
C SER A 1056 -82.20 0.24 47.83
N SER A 1057 -82.41 1.55 48.04
CA SER A 1057 -81.31 2.53 48.30
C SER A 1057 -81.25 3.15 49.71
N TRP A 1058 -80.05 3.63 50.11
CA TRP A 1058 -79.75 4.34 51.37
C TRP A 1058 -78.84 5.57 51.15
N LEU A 1059 -79.07 6.66 51.90
CA LEU A 1059 -78.20 7.82 52.28
C LEU A 1059 -79.00 9.15 52.32
N THR A 1060 -78.67 10.05 53.26
CA THR A 1060 -79.48 11.25 53.55
C THR A 1060 -78.91 12.57 53.00
N VAL A 1061 -79.74 13.62 52.96
CA VAL A 1061 -79.42 14.92 52.34
C VAL A 1061 -78.27 15.65 53.04
N ASN A 1062 -78.18 15.57 54.37
CA ASN A 1062 -77.17 16.31 55.15
C ASN A 1062 -75.76 15.73 54.95
N GLU A 1063 -75.67 14.43 54.68
CA GLU A 1063 -74.41 13.74 54.34
C GLU A 1063 -73.91 14.15 52.96
N ARG A 1064 -74.81 14.31 51.97
CA ARG A 1064 -74.44 14.80 50.63
C ARG A 1064 -73.75 16.17 50.65
N ARG A 1065 -74.18 17.08 51.56
CA ARG A 1065 -73.59 18.42 51.66
C ARG A 1065 -72.19 18.43 52.30
N ARG A 1066 -71.90 17.49 53.19
CA ARG A 1066 -70.54 17.24 53.69
C ARG A 1066 -69.66 16.58 52.62
N LEU A 1067 -70.22 15.63 51.86
CA LEU A 1067 -69.55 14.99 50.73
C LEU A 1067 -69.15 15.97 49.62
N SER A 1068 -69.99 16.96 49.28
CA SER A 1068 -69.59 17.98 48.29
C SER A 1068 -68.46 18.86 48.81
N GLN A 1069 -68.55 19.39 50.03
CA GLN A 1069 -67.51 20.24 50.61
C GLN A 1069 -66.17 19.50 50.81
N ALA A 1070 -66.21 18.20 51.16
CA ALA A 1070 -65.01 17.36 51.18
C ALA A 1070 -64.43 17.12 49.78
N GLY A 1071 -65.30 16.98 48.77
CA GLY A 1071 -64.91 16.92 47.36
C GLY A 1071 -64.22 18.20 46.89
N ASP A 1072 -64.83 19.36 47.12
CA ASP A 1072 -64.29 20.67 46.72
C ASP A 1072 -62.91 20.92 47.37
N LEU A 1073 -62.76 20.60 48.66
CA LEU A 1073 -61.48 20.71 49.37
C LEU A 1073 -60.43 19.75 48.79
N ALA A 1074 -60.81 18.51 48.47
CA ALA A 1074 -59.93 17.52 47.84
C ALA A 1074 -59.52 17.94 46.42
N VAL A 1075 -60.43 18.55 45.64
CA VAL A 1075 -60.12 19.11 44.31
C VAL A 1075 -59.12 20.26 44.43
N THR A 1076 -59.29 21.19 45.38
CA THR A 1076 -58.32 22.29 45.57
C THR A 1076 -56.96 21.82 46.07
N LEU A 1077 -56.91 20.86 47.00
CA LEU A 1077 -55.65 20.26 47.47
C LEU A 1077 -54.97 19.44 46.36
N SER A 1078 -55.74 18.70 45.55
CA SER A 1078 -55.20 17.95 44.41
C SER A 1078 -54.56 18.86 43.36
N GLY A 1079 -55.23 19.96 43.03
CA GLY A 1079 -54.72 20.99 42.12
C GLY A 1079 -53.44 21.63 42.64
N ALA A 1080 -53.40 22.02 43.92
CA ALA A 1080 -52.21 22.60 44.54
C ALA A 1080 -51.01 21.62 44.59
N CYS A 1081 -51.23 20.35 44.95
CA CYS A 1081 -50.18 19.33 44.94
C CYS A 1081 -49.66 19.06 43.51
N LEU A 1082 -50.55 19.03 42.52
CA LEU A 1082 -50.18 18.88 41.11
C LEU A 1082 -49.37 20.06 40.60
N THR A 1083 -49.80 21.31 40.84
CA THR A 1083 -49.02 22.48 40.41
C THR A 1083 -47.67 22.52 41.09
N ALA A 1084 -47.57 22.28 42.41
CA ALA A 1084 -46.30 22.22 43.12
C ALA A 1084 -45.34 21.14 42.59
N PHE A 1085 -45.85 19.96 42.24
CA PHE A 1085 -45.06 18.90 41.61
C PHE A 1085 -44.56 19.31 40.22
N TRP A 1086 -45.44 19.81 39.36
CA TRP A 1086 -45.04 20.25 38.01
C TRP A 1086 -44.11 21.47 38.03
N THR A 1087 -44.31 22.46 38.92
CA THR A 1087 -43.38 23.60 39.03
C THR A 1087 -42.03 23.19 39.60
N THR A 1088 -41.95 22.21 40.51
CA THR A 1088 -40.65 21.73 41.01
C THR A 1088 -39.90 20.85 40.01
N LEU A 1089 -40.62 20.09 39.17
CA LEU A 1089 -40.03 19.38 38.03
C LEU A 1089 -39.53 20.38 36.97
N LEU A 1090 -40.36 21.38 36.61
CA LEU A 1090 -39.99 22.43 35.65
C LEU A 1090 -38.82 23.26 36.15
N TYR A 1091 -38.77 23.59 37.44
CA TYR A 1091 -37.65 24.28 38.07
C TYR A 1091 -36.35 23.47 37.97
N HIS A 1092 -36.38 22.16 38.25
CA HIS A 1092 -35.20 21.30 38.11
C HIS A 1092 -34.71 21.15 36.66
N LEU A 1093 -35.62 21.22 35.67
CA LEU A 1093 -35.27 21.26 34.25
C LEU A 1093 -34.66 22.62 33.85
N LEU A 1094 -35.31 23.72 34.22
CA LEU A 1094 -34.84 25.08 33.91
C LEU A 1094 -33.51 25.43 34.61
N GLN A 1095 -33.27 24.91 35.82
CA GLN A 1095 -32.00 25.09 36.52
C GLN A 1095 -30.85 24.32 35.85
N GLN A 1096 -31.15 23.34 34.98
CA GLN A 1096 -30.16 22.58 34.20
C GLN A 1096 -29.99 23.12 32.76
N SER A 1097 -30.90 23.95 32.26
CA SER A 1097 -30.80 24.59 30.93
C SER A 1097 -30.01 25.90 30.92
N ILE A 1098 -29.40 26.31 32.05
CA ILE A 1098 -28.58 27.53 32.15
C ILE A 1098 -27.09 27.12 32.14
N PRO A 1099 -26.28 27.55 31.16
CA PRO A 1099 -24.87 27.21 31.12
C PRO A 1099 -24.10 27.86 32.29
N SER A 1100 -23.23 27.08 32.93
CA SER A 1100 -22.46 27.51 34.10
C SER A 1100 -21.24 28.37 33.75
N THR A 1101 -21.46 29.53 33.13
CA THR A 1101 -20.40 30.43 32.64
C THR A 1101 -20.38 31.78 33.39
N ALA A 1102 -20.24 31.74 34.72
CA ALA A 1102 -20.18 32.96 35.54
C ALA A 1102 -19.37 32.86 36.88
N THR A 1103 -18.62 31.80 37.16
CA THR A 1103 -17.63 31.75 38.26
C THR A 1103 -16.50 30.73 37.99
N GLN A 1104 -15.53 31.10 37.15
CA GLN A 1104 -14.25 30.40 36.97
C GLN A 1104 -13.24 31.33 36.29
#